data_AF-A0A8T1U906-F1
#
_entry.id   AF-A0A8T1U906-F1
#
_cell.length_a   1.000
_cell.length_b   1.000
_cell.length_c   1.000
_cell.angle_alpha   90.00
_cell.angle_beta   90.00
_cell.angle_gamma   90.00
#
_symmetry.space_group_name_H-M   'P 1'
#
loop_
_entity.id
_entity.type
_entity.pdbx_description
1 polymer ?
#
loop_
_entity_poly.entity_id
_entity_poly.type
_entity_poly.pdbx_seq_one_letter_code
_entity_poly.pdbx_strand_id
1 'polypeptide(L)'
;MASSPEAGERLARISRMRTLSALLDDDLDDEEQLPEECRALFAHVTAAASKDSKDSVDEDAAQLEQARRNEFLCVECQAHEAELFCEQCHDYFCELCCGGQHRKGNRRKHTFQPRFPASKASPAAVEATNDVEMEVTRDAVDYDSDEDELDGDTSSSEDEDLDRGYPSSLGPARLTDGNTSVASAEAAAKMLDRAKYIPVRLTYEERKLLRALEAALCVSSYTDKLDTPKFLPAAKRVRAQLQDVCGFLSALAVASDYKAGQEVLDEKNFAESAEFFQEIFELGRRYKIMNPEKMRGEYGKLMYLLQDAVSPELQELLGFSCLQKIRTVYDVLEAGGALDMLRDGRIETATVVVAPEGKTRFQIQREIKQKEQAIRALSDKYESRRLTRDSLQQCLYSIADNNYHLYFERDPIDRMIKLLTTHFNPDDEKEDSSLAIISGNDGARLSHSHSRQYNYVLQSLTLWREIAHDMFRLWCLTDEDLLADGTRYELTDTGQGLHRIQPAPRVSRAMHVILHSTQRSLDSWVGSSVIHLGDKNVPNALMFIDKYTQVGHILRPIVKAIDSIESICESSKAIQGYVDTTFGGAPKLKRTILADFFREAFDGSGADNFFEAGSCIDGRLTSAWNWCSNLHKKQFFPIFKITGFVGFDGKFG
;
A
#
# COMPACT_ATOMS: atom_id res chain seq x y z
N MET A 1 22.50 24.55 46.99
CA MET A 1 21.89 25.25 45.84
C MET A 1 21.43 24.18 44.86
N ALA A 2 20.15 23.81 44.91
CA ALA A 2 19.59 22.87 43.96
C ALA A 2 19.35 23.63 42.65
N SER A 3 20.01 23.24 41.56
CA SER A 3 19.68 23.75 40.23
C SER A 3 18.22 23.41 39.94
N SER A 4 17.41 24.40 39.55
CA SER A 4 16.04 24.12 39.13
C SER A 4 16.06 23.19 37.92
N PRO A 5 15.05 22.31 37.75
CA PRO A 5 14.95 21.44 36.57
C PRO A 5 15.03 22.24 35.25
N GLU A 6 14.48 23.46 35.21
CA GLU A 6 14.60 24.40 34.07
C GLU A 6 16.05 24.81 33.75
N ALA A 7 16.91 24.97 34.76
CA ALA A 7 18.32 25.31 34.53
C ALA A 7 19.09 24.13 33.92
N GLY A 8 18.75 22.90 34.30
CA GLY A 8 19.33 21.69 33.73
C GLY A 8 18.92 21.49 32.27
N GLU A 9 17.64 21.69 31.96
CA GLU A 9 17.10 21.59 30.60
C GLU A 9 17.68 22.65 29.66
N ARG A 10 17.84 23.88 30.15
CA ARG A 10 18.49 24.97 29.41
C ARG A 10 19.96 24.65 29.09
N LEU A 11 20.71 24.10 30.05
CA LEU A 11 22.10 23.69 29.84
C LEU A 11 22.20 22.54 28.84
N ALA A 12 21.34 21.54 28.95
CA ALA A 12 21.28 20.42 28.00
C ALA A 12 20.97 20.91 26.58
N ARG A 13 20.02 21.84 26.43
CA ARG A 13 19.68 22.46 25.14
C ARG A 13 20.86 23.21 24.52
N ILE A 14 21.55 24.05 25.29
CA ILE A 14 22.74 24.79 24.81
C ILE A 14 23.85 23.83 24.41
N SER A 15 24.05 22.74 25.18
CA SER A 15 25.03 21.71 24.85
C SER A 15 24.72 21.06 23.51
N ARG A 16 23.48 20.62 23.29
CA ARG A 16 23.03 20.03 22.02
C ARG A 16 23.24 20.96 20.84
N MET A 17 22.83 22.23 20.96
CA MET A 17 22.98 23.23 19.91
C MET A 17 24.44 23.40 19.51
N ARG A 18 25.37 23.48 20.49
CA ARG A 18 26.81 23.58 20.19
C ARG A 18 27.35 22.36 19.46
N THR A 19 26.95 21.17 19.90
CA THR A 19 27.34 19.92 19.25
C THR A 19 26.82 19.87 17.81
N LEU A 20 25.54 20.20 17.61
CA LEU A 20 24.94 20.26 16.27
C LEU A 20 25.63 21.29 15.38
N SER A 21 25.95 22.48 15.90
CA SER A 21 26.71 23.50 15.17
C SER A 21 28.05 22.98 14.68
N ALA A 22 28.83 22.36 15.56
CA ALA A 22 30.13 21.78 15.20
C ALA A 22 30.00 20.72 14.10
N LEU A 23 29.01 19.83 14.19
CA LEU A 23 28.79 18.76 13.21
C LEU A 23 28.36 19.26 11.82
N LEU A 24 27.66 20.40 11.77
CA LEU A 24 27.18 21.01 10.54
C LEU A 24 28.21 21.95 9.88
N ASP A 25 29.06 22.63 10.65
CA ASP A 25 30.04 23.61 10.14
C ASP A 25 31.38 22.99 9.71
N ASP A 26 31.70 21.82 10.23
CA ASP A 26 32.95 21.14 9.93
C ASP A 26 32.85 20.38 8.59
N ASP A 27 33.48 20.91 7.52
CA ASP A 27 33.78 20.22 6.24
C ASP A 27 34.90 19.16 6.41
N LEU A 28 34.86 18.40 7.49
CA LEU A 28 35.92 17.44 7.83
C LEU A 28 35.59 16.08 7.23
N ASP A 29 36.27 15.72 6.14
CA ASP A 29 36.15 14.42 5.46
C ASP A 29 36.63 13.23 6.33
N ASP A 30 37.41 13.49 7.39
CA ASP A 30 38.02 12.47 8.26
C ASP A 30 37.50 12.51 9.71
N GLU A 31 37.09 11.35 10.23
CA GLU A 31 36.64 11.17 11.62
C GLU A 31 37.71 11.55 12.66
N GLU A 32 38.99 11.49 12.29
CA GLU A 32 40.12 11.87 13.15
C GLU A 32 40.23 13.37 13.41
N GLN A 33 39.48 14.19 12.67
CA GLN A 33 39.46 15.65 12.83
C GLN A 33 38.28 16.14 13.67
N LEU A 34 37.30 15.29 13.95
CA LEU A 34 36.15 15.64 14.78
C LEU A 34 36.56 15.97 16.23
N PRO A 35 35.94 16.96 16.90
CA PRO A 35 36.14 17.19 18.32
C PRO A 35 35.94 15.91 19.16
N GLU A 36 36.72 15.73 20.23
CA GLU A 36 36.66 14.54 21.09
C GLU A 36 35.25 14.27 21.66
N GLU A 37 34.52 15.35 21.96
CA GLU A 37 33.11 15.29 22.39
C GLU A 37 32.18 14.71 21.31
N CYS A 38 32.41 15.08 20.04
CA CYS A 38 31.65 14.55 18.91
C CYS A 38 32.00 13.07 18.65
N ARG A 39 33.29 12.71 18.73
CA ARG A 39 33.71 11.30 18.64
C ARG A 39 33.16 10.46 19.77
N ALA A 40 33.15 10.96 21.00
CA ALA A 40 32.57 10.28 22.14
C ALA A 40 31.05 10.12 21.99
N LEU A 41 30.35 11.15 21.48
CA LEU A 41 28.93 11.05 21.15
C LEU A 41 28.68 10.00 20.07
N PHE A 42 29.40 10.04 18.95
CA PHE A 42 29.25 9.05 17.88
C PHE A 42 29.65 7.65 18.33
N ALA A 43 30.66 7.49 19.20
CA ALA A 43 31.04 6.21 19.77
C ALA A 43 29.99 5.68 20.75
N HIS A 44 29.40 6.55 21.58
CA HIS A 44 28.30 6.21 22.48
C HIS A 44 27.04 5.83 21.71
N VAL A 45 26.70 6.61 20.68
CA VAL A 45 25.62 6.37 19.71
C VAL A 45 25.84 5.04 18.97
N THR A 46 27.04 4.81 18.43
CA THR A 46 27.38 3.58 17.73
C THR A 46 27.36 2.39 18.68
N ALA A 47 27.84 2.54 19.91
CA ALA A 47 27.82 1.49 20.93
C ALA A 47 26.41 1.19 21.43
N ALA A 48 25.54 2.19 21.58
CA ALA A 48 24.12 2.01 21.92
C ALA A 48 23.35 1.32 20.78
N ALA A 49 23.56 1.75 19.54
CA ALA A 49 23.01 1.09 18.35
C ALA A 49 23.52 -0.35 18.19
N SER A 50 24.78 -0.63 18.57
CA SER A 50 25.37 -1.98 18.58
C SER A 50 24.85 -2.87 19.71
N LYS A 51 24.33 -2.27 20.78
CA LYS A 51 23.87 -2.96 21.99
C LYS A 51 22.37 -3.28 21.89
N ASP A 52 21.57 -2.35 21.40
CA ASP A 52 20.16 -2.59 21.03
C ASP A 52 20.07 -3.62 19.90
N SER A 53 20.96 -3.59 18.91
CA SER A 53 21.02 -4.62 17.88
C SER A 53 21.48 -5.98 18.43
N LYS A 54 22.36 -6.05 19.43
CA LYS A 54 22.73 -7.34 20.06
C LYS A 54 21.62 -7.93 20.92
N ASP A 55 20.97 -7.10 21.74
CA ASP A 55 19.92 -7.56 22.65
C ASP A 55 18.63 -7.91 21.88
N SER A 56 18.31 -7.19 20.79
CA SER A 56 17.23 -7.56 19.86
C SER A 56 17.58 -8.76 18.98
N VAL A 57 18.83 -8.88 18.49
CA VAL A 57 19.27 -10.06 17.73
C VAL A 57 19.28 -11.31 18.61
N ASP A 58 19.58 -11.24 19.90
CA ASP A 58 19.54 -12.44 20.76
C ASP A 58 18.10 -12.90 21.07
N GLU A 59 17.13 -11.98 21.23
CA GLU A 59 15.71 -12.32 21.39
C GLU A 59 15.04 -12.72 20.06
N ASP A 60 15.33 -12.02 18.96
CA ASP A 60 14.79 -12.31 17.63
C ASP A 60 15.48 -13.51 16.98
N ALA A 61 16.79 -13.75 17.19
CA ALA A 61 17.44 -14.98 16.76
C ALA A 61 16.95 -16.18 17.58
N ALA A 62 16.61 -16.02 18.86
CA ALA A 62 15.95 -17.08 19.61
C ALA A 62 14.55 -17.39 19.05
N GLN A 63 13.79 -16.37 18.63
CA GLN A 63 12.47 -16.56 17.99
C GLN A 63 12.56 -17.08 16.55
N LEU A 64 13.53 -16.62 15.75
CA LEU A 64 13.84 -17.10 14.41
C LEU A 64 14.44 -18.51 14.42
N GLU A 65 15.24 -18.85 15.42
CA GLU A 65 15.75 -20.21 15.62
C GLU A 65 14.64 -21.14 16.14
N GLN A 66 13.73 -20.65 16.98
CA GLN A 66 12.50 -21.37 17.35
C GLN A 66 11.59 -21.56 16.11
N ALA A 67 11.46 -20.56 15.25
CA ALA A 67 10.68 -20.64 14.00
C ALA A 67 11.33 -21.58 12.98
N ARG A 68 12.67 -21.55 12.82
CA ARG A 68 13.44 -22.52 12.01
C ARG A 68 13.35 -23.93 12.58
N ARG A 69 13.37 -24.10 13.91
CA ARG A 69 13.12 -25.40 14.53
C ARG A 69 11.70 -25.88 14.26
N ASN A 70 10.71 -24.98 14.30
CA ASN A 70 9.30 -25.29 14.00
C ASN A 70 9.04 -25.60 12.52
N GLU A 71 9.84 -25.05 11.60
CA GLU A 71 9.82 -25.36 10.16
C GLU A 71 10.15 -26.83 9.87
N PHE A 72 10.83 -27.50 10.81
CA PHE A 72 11.24 -28.89 10.69
C PHE A 72 10.42 -29.83 11.57
N LEU A 73 9.33 -29.37 12.19
CA LEU A 73 8.44 -30.21 12.98
C LEU A 73 7.31 -30.79 12.13
N CYS A 74 6.87 -31.97 12.52
CA CYS A 74 5.74 -32.65 11.90
C CYS A 74 4.50 -31.76 11.94
N VAL A 75 3.85 -31.58 10.78
CA VAL A 75 2.66 -30.73 10.62
C VAL A 75 1.50 -31.15 11.54
N GLU A 76 1.43 -32.43 11.90
CA GLU A 76 0.35 -33.00 12.70
C GLU A 76 0.58 -32.85 14.21
N CYS A 77 1.76 -33.24 14.71
CA CYS A 77 2.00 -33.27 16.16
C CYS A 77 2.77 -32.08 16.70
N GLN A 78 3.47 -31.33 15.84
CA GLN A 78 4.33 -30.19 16.21
C GLN A 78 5.30 -30.49 17.36
N ALA A 79 5.65 -31.77 17.58
CA ALA A 79 6.44 -32.22 18.72
C ALA A 79 7.68 -33.02 18.31
N HIS A 80 7.65 -33.63 17.12
CA HIS A 80 8.74 -34.41 16.56
C HIS A 80 9.17 -33.84 15.22
N GLU A 81 10.44 -34.01 14.87
CA GLU A 81 10.95 -33.60 13.56
C GLU A 81 10.24 -34.34 12.41
N ALA A 82 10.07 -33.65 11.31
CA ALA A 82 9.36 -34.13 10.14
C ALA A 82 10.35 -34.86 9.21
N GLU A 83 10.30 -36.19 9.26
CA GLU A 83 11.25 -37.07 8.56
C GLU A 83 10.80 -37.43 7.15
N LEU A 84 9.49 -37.33 6.87
CA LEU A 84 8.86 -37.79 5.64
C LEU A 84 8.04 -36.66 5.00
N PHE A 85 8.29 -36.40 3.72
CA PHE A 85 7.46 -35.55 2.89
C PHE A 85 6.46 -36.39 2.11
N CYS A 86 5.17 -36.05 2.17
CA CYS A 86 4.14 -36.70 1.37
C CYS A 86 3.89 -35.92 0.08
N GLU A 87 4.12 -36.54 -1.08
CA GLU A 87 4.06 -35.85 -2.39
C GLU A 87 2.65 -35.39 -2.78
N GLN A 88 1.61 -36.07 -2.31
CA GLN A 88 0.22 -35.72 -2.63
C GLN A 88 -0.43 -34.80 -1.59
N CYS A 89 0.01 -34.88 -0.33
CA CYS A 89 -0.42 -33.91 0.70
C CYS A 89 0.39 -32.61 0.61
N HIS A 90 1.59 -32.65 0.02
CA HIS A 90 2.58 -31.58 0.05
C HIS A 90 2.96 -31.11 1.46
N ASP A 91 2.95 -32.04 2.41
CA ASP A 91 3.17 -31.79 3.83
C ASP A 91 4.27 -32.70 4.41
N TYR A 92 4.91 -32.24 5.49
CA TYR A 92 5.94 -32.99 6.22
C TYR A 92 5.39 -33.63 7.50
N PHE A 93 5.66 -34.92 7.69
CA PHE A 93 5.21 -35.70 8.83
C PHE A 93 6.39 -36.41 9.53
N CYS A 94 6.28 -36.65 10.83
CA CYS A 94 7.09 -37.66 11.49
C CYS A 94 6.57 -39.07 11.12
N GLU A 95 7.39 -40.10 11.28
CA GLU A 95 7.02 -41.47 10.90
C GLU A 95 5.69 -41.94 11.52
N LEU A 96 5.48 -41.61 12.79
CA LEU A 96 4.29 -42.00 13.54
C LEU A 96 3.01 -41.34 13.01
N CYS A 97 3.04 -40.02 12.77
CA CYS A 97 1.88 -39.29 12.26
C CYS A 97 1.62 -39.63 10.79
N CYS A 98 2.69 -39.86 10.01
CA CYS A 98 2.58 -40.35 8.64
C CYS A 98 1.85 -41.70 8.60
N GLY A 99 2.29 -42.67 9.41
CA GLY A 99 1.66 -43.98 9.52
C GLY A 99 0.24 -43.94 10.08
N GLY A 100 -0.10 -42.96 10.92
CA GLY A 100 -1.47 -42.75 11.42
C GLY A 100 -2.41 -42.22 10.34
N GLN A 101 -2.03 -41.12 9.68
CA GLN A 101 -2.86 -40.38 8.73
C GLN A 101 -2.98 -41.09 7.36
N HIS A 102 -1.97 -41.86 6.96
CA HIS A 102 -1.93 -42.54 5.66
C HIS A 102 -2.36 -44.01 5.70
N ARG A 103 -2.89 -44.49 6.84
CA ARG A 103 -3.34 -45.89 6.99
C ARG A 103 -4.78 -46.14 6.54
N LYS A 104 -5.60 -45.10 6.36
CA LYS A 104 -7.04 -45.23 6.03
C LYS A 104 -7.43 -44.41 4.79
N GLY A 105 -8.44 -44.87 4.05
CA GLY A 105 -9.00 -44.17 2.90
C GLY A 105 -8.08 -44.10 1.67
N ASN A 106 -8.34 -43.11 0.80
CA ASN A 106 -7.58 -42.89 -0.44
C ASN A 106 -6.12 -42.47 -0.20
N ARG A 107 -5.79 -42.01 1.02
CA ARG A 107 -4.45 -41.57 1.43
C ARG A 107 -3.42 -42.70 1.56
N ARG A 108 -3.87 -43.96 1.53
CA ARG A 108 -2.98 -45.14 1.51
C ARG A 108 -2.12 -45.26 0.27
N LYS A 109 -2.49 -44.58 -0.82
CA LYS A 109 -1.77 -44.60 -2.10
C LYS A 109 -0.75 -43.48 -2.23
N HIS A 110 -0.60 -42.64 -1.21
CA HIS A 110 0.35 -41.54 -1.25
C HIS A 110 1.79 -42.06 -1.23
N THR A 111 2.67 -41.36 -1.93
CA THR A 111 4.10 -41.63 -2.02
C THR A 111 4.86 -40.65 -1.13
N PHE A 112 5.98 -41.12 -0.58
CA PHE A 112 6.75 -40.37 0.41
C PHE A 112 8.22 -40.28 0.01
N GLN A 113 8.82 -39.13 0.30
CA GLN A 113 10.26 -38.90 0.16
C GLN A 113 10.88 -38.68 1.55
N PRO A 114 12.03 -39.30 1.86
CA PRO A 114 12.78 -38.99 3.07
C PRO A 114 13.37 -37.58 2.98
N ARG A 115 13.31 -36.83 4.08
CA ARG A 115 13.96 -35.52 4.19
C ARG A 115 15.47 -35.72 4.37
N PHE A 116 16.29 -35.24 3.43
CA PHE A 116 17.75 -35.33 3.55
C PHE A 116 18.26 -34.36 4.64
N PRO A 117 19.08 -34.80 5.60
CA PRO A 117 19.74 -33.88 6.53
C PRO A 117 20.82 -33.08 5.81
N ALA A 118 20.86 -31.76 6.01
CA ALA A 118 21.91 -30.89 5.50
C ALA A 118 23.26 -31.31 6.10
N SER A 119 24.10 -32.00 5.32
CA SER A 119 25.46 -32.29 5.72
C SER A 119 26.33 -31.04 5.54
N LYS A 120 27.13 -30.74 6.56
CA LYS A 120 28.16 -29.69 6.55
C LYS A 120 29.21 -30.00 5.47
N ALA A 121 29.44 -29.08 4.54
CA ALA A 121 30.58 -29.14 3.62
C ALA A 121 31.23 -27.75 3.43
N SER A 122 32.52 -27.71 3.72
CA SER A 122 33.47 -26.60 3.51
C SER A 122 33.79 -26.35 2.03
N PRO A 123 34.38 -25.18 1.68
CA PRO A 123 34.44 -24.66 0.32
C PRO A 123 35.63 -25.22 -0.48
N ALA A 124 35.40 -25.48 -1.78
CA ALA A 124 36.46 -25.68 -2.77
C ALA A 124 36.14 -24.86 -4.03
N ALA A 125 37.16 -24.16 -4.50
CA ALA A 125 37.18 -23.19 -5.60
C ALA A 125 37.02 -23.82 -6.98
N VAL A 126 36.41 -23.11 -7.94
CA VAL A 126 36.83 -23.10 -9.36
C VAL A 126 36.45 -21.77 -10.04
N GLU A 127 37.50 -21.04 -10.41
CA GLU A 127 37.81 -20.27 -11.63
C GLU A 127 36.76 -19.51 -12.47
N ALA A 128 37.26 -18.36 -12.90
CA ALA A 128 36.67 -17.33 -13.74
C ALA A 128 36.58 -17.68 -15.22
N THR A 129 35.57 -17.12 -15.91
CA THR A 129 35.67 -16.71 -17.32
C THR A 129 34.70 -15.55 -17.64
N ASN A 130 35.30 -14.45 -18.08
CA ASN A 130 34.95 -13.52 -19.16
C ASN A 130 33.68 -12.64 -19.13
N ASP A 131 34.01 -11.34 -19.11
CA ASP A 131 33.25 -10.14 -19.44
C ASP A 131 32.60 -10.17 -20.83
N VAL A 132 31.38 -9.62 -20.90
CA VAL A 132 30.86 -8.92 -22.09
C VAL A 132 30.18 -7.64 -21.61
N GLU A 133 30.81 -6.51 -21.92
CA GLU A 133 30.28 -5.16 -21.75
C GLU A 133 29.05 -4.95 -22.63
N MET A 134 28.01 -4.27 -22.11
CA MET A 134 26.93 -3.74 -22.92
C MET A 134 26.73 -2.26 -22.59
N GLU A 135 26.99 -1.43 -23.60
CA GLU A 135 26.97 0.03 -23.56
C GLU A 135 25.62 0.62 -23.17
N VAL A 136 25.69 1.66 -22.34
CA VAL A 136 24.58 2.53 -21.92
C VAL A 136 24.51 3.70 -22.90
N THR A 137 23.53 3.71 -23.80
CA THR A 137 23.15 4.92 -24.54
C THR A 137 22.10 5.69 -23.74
N ARG A 138 22.56 6.74 -23.04
CA ARG A 138 21.75 7.85 -22.54
C ARG A 138 21.48 8.80 -23.69
N ASP A 139 20.22 9.01 -24.04
CA ASP A 139 19.80 10.22 -24.76
C ASP A 139 18.91 11.06 -23.86
N ALA A 140 19.42 12.24 -23.54
CA ALA A 140 18.73 13.33 -22.90
C ALA A 140 17.85 14.05 -23.94
N VAL A 141 16.59 14.29 -23.60
CA VAL A 141 15.75 15.25 -24.32
C VAL A 141 15.23 16.28 -23.32
N ASP A 142 15.76 17.47 -23.51
CA ASP A 142 15.40 18.76 -22.91
C ASP A 142 13.98 19.14 -23.37
N TYR A 143 13.10 19.56 -22.47
CA TYR A 143 11.87 20.24 -22.87
C TYR A 143 11.44 21.30 -21.86
N ASP A 144 11.36 22.50 -22.43
CA ASP A 144 10.99 23.79 -21.86
C ASP A 144 9.58 23.81 -21.27
N SER A 145 9.42 24.62 -20.23
CA SER A 145 8.15 24.98 -19.61
C SER A 145 7.28 25.80 -20.55
N ASP A 146 5.96 25.60 -20.48
CA ASP A 146 5.02 26.72 -20.34
C ASP A 146 3.68 26.22 -19.80
N GLU A 147 3.26 26.88 -18.74
CA GLU A 147 1.98 26.72 -18.04
C GLU A 147 0.85 27.38 -18.84
N ASP A 148 -0.37 26.86 -18.71
CA ASP A 148 -1.56 27.72 -18.69
C ASP A 148 -2.70 27.03 -17.92
N GLU A 149 -3.10 27.71 -16.85
CA GLU A 149 -4.23 27.44 -15.97
C GLU A 149 -5.56 27.62 -16.70
N LEU A 150 -6.56 26.80 -16.37
CA LEU A 150 -7.97 27.15 -16.58
C LEU A 150 -8.79 26.72 -15.36
N ASP A 151 -8.77 27.58 -14.35
CA ASP A 151 -9.83 27.72 -13.35
C ASP A 151 -11.09 28.28 -14.03
N GLY A 152 -12.25 27.75 -13.66
CA GLY A 152 -13.55 28.14 -14.21
C GLY A 152 -14.65 27.98 -13.18
N ASP A 153 -14.62 28.82 -12.15
CA ASP A 153 -15.75 29.08 -11.24
C ASP A 153 -16.79 29.94 -11.97
N THR A 154 -18.05 29.51 -12.03
CA THR A 154 -19.18 30.39 -12.34
C THR A 154 -20.42 30.01 -11.52
N SER A 155 -20.55 30.70 -10.39
CA SER A 155 -21.85 31.06 -9.83
C SER A 155 -22.52 32.11 -10.74
N SER A 156 -23.72 31.83 -11.24
CA SER A 156 -24.71 32.89 -11.46
C SER A 156 -26.15 32.35 -11.36
N SER A 157 -26.89 33.00 -10.48
CA SER A 157 -28.33 33.00 -10.30
C SER A 157 -29.12 33.16 -11.60
N GLU A 158 -30.25 32.46 -11.70
CA GLU A 158 -31.47 32.96 -12.34
C GLU A 158 -32.67 32.20 -11.76
N ASP A 159 -33.50 32.96 -11.03
CA ASP A 159 -34.85 32.58 -10.59
C ASP A 159 -35.79 32.55 -11.80
N GLU A 160 -36.51 31.45 -12.02
CA GLU A 160 -37.83 31.52 -12.67
C GLU A 160 -38.80 30.52 -12.03
N ASP A 161 -39.80 31.10 -11.37
CA ASP A 161 -41.03 30.49 -10.90
C ASP A 161 -41.80 29.80 -12.03
N LEU A 162 -42.11 28.52 -11.88
CA LEU A 162 -43.29 27.93 -12.53
C LEU A 162 -44.03 27.00 -11.55
N ASP A 163 -44.97 27.63 -10.86
CA ASP A 163 -46.12 27.04 -10.20
C ASP A 163 -46.98 26.25 -11.21
N ARG A 164 -47.18 24.95 -10.95
CA ARG A 164 -48.34 24.21 -11.43
C ARG A 164 -48.61 22.99 -10.56
N GLY A 165 -49.52 23.17 -9.60
CA GLY A 165 -50.05 22.08 -8.77
C GLY A 165 -51.03 21.14 -9.48
N TYR A 166 -51.06 19.88 -9.03
CA TYR A 166 -52.23 19.02 -8.66
C TYR A 166 -51.84 17.51 -8.64
N PRO A 167 -52.56 16.61 -7.92
CA PRO A 167 -52.69 16.48 -6.47
C PRO A 167 -52.20 15.12 -5.90
N SER A 168 -52.22 15.05 -4.56
CA SER A 168 -51.94 13.95 -3.63
C SER A 168 -52.70 12.63 -3.86
N SER A 169 -52.04 11.48 -3.67
CA SER A 169 -52.40 10.44 -2.67
C SER A 169 -51.68 9.11 -2.92
N LEU A 170 -50.98 8.60 -1.90
CA LEU A 170 -50.95 7.20 -1.44
C LEU A 170 -49.92 7.09 -0.29
N GLY A 171 -50.41 6.72 0.90
CA GLY A 171 -49.65 6.68 2.15
C GLY A 171 -48.70 5.48 2.29
N PRO A 172 -47.88 5.44 3.36
CA PRO A 172 -46.81 4.47 3.51
C PRO A 172 -47.34 3.15 4.07
N ALA A 173 -47.05 2.04 3.37
CA ALA A 173 -47.22 0.70 3.92
C ALA A 173 -46.06 0.40 4.88
N ARG A 174 -46.39 0.33 6.18
CA ARG A 174 -45.52 -0.19 7.25
C ARG A 174 -45.16 -1.66 6.95
N LEU A 175 -43.88 -1.97 6.86
CA LEU A 175 -43.36 -3.34 6.96
C LEU A 175 -42.36 -3.40 8.13
N THR A 176 -42.85 -4.09 9.17
CA THR A 176 -42.22 -4.67 10.37
C THR A 176 -40.68 -4.66 10.48
N ASP A 177 -40.19 -3.84 11.42
CA ASP A 177 -38.83 -3.77 11.95
C ASP A 177 -38.51 -4.91 12.93
N GLY A 178 -37.90 -5.98 12.42
CA GLY A 178 -37.29 -7.03 13.28
C GLY A 178 -35.86 -7.39 12.90
N ASN A 179 -35.51 -7.27 11.61
CA ASN A 179 -34.18 -7.63 11.08
C ASN A 179 -33.30 -6.40 10.81
N THR A 180 -33.89 -5.20 10.76
CA THR A 180 -33.22 -3.92 10.45
C THR A 180 -32.30 -3.46 11.58
N SER A 181 -32.65 -3.74 12.84
CA SER A 181 -31.93 -3.17 14.00
C SER A 181 -30.57 -3.82 14.26
N VAL A 182 -30.43 -5.13 14.02
CA VAL A 182 -29.17 -5.86 14.23
C VAL A 182 -28.17 -5.53 13.11
N ALA A 183 -28.63 -5.53 11.86
CA ALA A 183 -27.80 -5.14 10.71
C ALA A 183 -27.34 -3.68 10.82
N SER A 184 -28.20 -2.78 11.29
CA SER A 184 -27.86 -1.37 11.52
C SER A 184 -26.81 -1.20 12.63
N ALA A 185 -26.88 -1.98 13.71
CA ALA A 185 -25.88 -1.94 14.78
C ALA A 185 -24.50 -2.47 14.33
N GLU A 186 -24.46 -3.52 13.53
CA GLU A 186 -23.22 -4.05 12.98
C GLU A 186 -22.57 -3.09 11.97
N ALA A 187 -23.37 -2.47 11.09
CA ALA A 187 -22.90 -1.45 10.15
C ALA A 187 -22.32 -0.23 10.90
N ALA A 188 -22.99 0.21 11.96
CA ALA A 188 -22.51 1.29 12.82
C ALA A 188 -21.18 0.93 13.52
N ALA A 189 -21.03 -0.30 14.00
CA ALA A 189 -19.77 -0.77 14.60
C ALA A 189 -18.62 -0.80 13.57
N LYS A 190 -18.89 -1.29 12.35
CA LYS A 190 -17.93 -1.29 11.24
C LYS A 190 -17.50 0.12 10.84
N MET A 191 -18.43 1.07 10.76
CA MET A 191 -18.11 2.47 10.45
C MET A 191 -17.24 3.11 11.54
N LEU A 192 -17.56 2.85 12.81
CA LEU A 192 -16.78 3.36 13.94
C LEU A 192 -15.34 2.84 13.91
N ASP A 193 -15.16 1.55 13.65
CA ASP A 193 -13.81 0.96 13.56
C ASP A 193 -13.03 1.49 12.34
N ARG A 194 -13.68 1.56 11.18
CA ARG A 194 -13.10 2.09 9.95
C ARG A 194 -12.66 3.55 10.10
N ALA A 195 -13.43 4.38 10.81
CA ALA A 195 -13.11 5.79 11.02
C ALA A 195 -11.77 6.04 11.75
N LYS A 196 -11.26 5.05 12.49
CA LYS A 196 -9.93 5.10 13.14
C LYS A 196 -8.77 5.10 12.14
N TYR A 197 -9.05 4.75 10.89
CA TYR A 197 -8.07 4.64 9.81
C TYR A 197 -8.42 5.53 8.61
N ILE A 198 -9.44 6.38 8.72
CA ILE A 198 -9.77 7.37 7.68
C ILE A 198 -9.09 8.68 8.05
N PRO A 199 -8.05 9.12 7.33
CA PRO A 199 -7.43 10.41 7.58
C PRO A 199 -8.39 11.55 7.25
N VAL A 200 -8.25 12.68 7.95
CA VAL A 200 -9.08 13.86 7.69
C VAL A 200 -8.62 14.57 6.42
N ARG A 201 -9.56 14.92 5.55
CA ARG A 201 -9.32 15.69 4.33
C ARG A 201 -8.59 17.00 4.60
N LEU A 202 -7.57 17.30 3.80
CA LEU A 202 -6.81 18.54 3.91
C LEU A 202 -7.66 19.78 3.60
N THR A 203 -7.52 20.80 4.43
CA THR A 203 -8.00 22.17 4.22
C THR A 203 -7.20 22.87 3.11
N TYR A 204 -7.67 24.05 2.70
CA TYR A 204 -6.97 24.85 1.69
C TYR A 204 -5.55 25.27 2.15
N GLU A 205 -5.42 25.72 3.40
CA GLU A 205 -4.12 26.12 3.97
C GLU A 205 -3.16 24.93 4.09
N GLU A 206 -3.65 23.78 4.56
CA GLU A 206 -2.85 22.54 4.63
C GLU A 206 -2.34 22.11 3.24
N ARG A 207 -3.12 22.31 2.17
CA ARG A 207 -2.68 22.01 0.79
C ARG A 207 -1.55 22.91 0.33
N LYS A 208 -1.44 24.15 0.82
CA LYS A 208 -0.33 25.05 0.51
C LYS A 208 0.97 24.51 1.12
N LEU A 209 0.93 24.05 2.37
CA LEU A 209 2.07 23.42 3.04
C LEU A 209 2.48 22.11 2.36
N LEU A 210 1.50 21.28 1.97
CA LEU A 210 1.75 20.05 1.21
C LEU A 210 2.51 20.33 -0.09
N ARG A 211 2.13 21.37 -0.86
CA ARG A 211 2.84 21.74 -2.10
C ARG A 211 4.30 22.12 -1.85
N ALA A 212 4.58 22.83 -0.74
CA ALA A 212 5.95 23.16 -0.35
C ALA A 212 6.76 21.89 -0.02
N LEU A 213 6.15 20.95 0.69
CA LEU A 213 6.78 19.65 0.98
C LEU A 213 7.05 18.83 -0.29
N GLU A 214 6.06 18.72 -1.18
CA GLU A 214 6.20 18.00 -2.45
C GLU A 214 7.32 18.61 -3.31
N ALA A 215 7.38 19.95 -3.40
CA ALA A 215 8.44 20.65 -4.12
C ALA A 215 9.83 20.36 -3.52
N ALA A 216 9.96 20.41 -2.18
CA ALA A 216 11.21 20.10 -1.50
C ALA A 216 11.65 18.63 -1.70
N LEU A 217 10.71 17.68 -1.64
CA LEU A 217 10.98 16.25 -1.87
C LEU A 217 11.34 15.95 -3.33
N CYS A 218 10.73 16.67 -4.28
CA CYS A 218 10.99 16.51 -5.71
C CYS A 218 12.47 16.78 -6.02
N VAL A 219 13.02 17.88 -5.51
CA VAL A 219 14.42 18.30 -5.73
C VAL A 219 15.42 17.62 -4.78
N SER A 220 14.95 16.89 -3.77
CA SER A 220 15.80 16.19 -2.81
C SER A 220 16.43 14.94 -3.41
N SER A 221 17.75 14.80 -3.27
CA SER A 221 18.53 13.60 -3.61
C SER A 221 18.90 12.78 -2.36
N TYR A 222 18.15 12.93 -1.27
CA TYR A 222 18.44 12.35 0.04
C TYR A 222 18.75 10.84 -0.02
N THR A 223 17.84 10.07 -0.61
CA THR A 223 17.97 8.61 -0.73
C THR A 223 19.11 8.21 -1.66
N ASP A 224 19.28 8.94 -2.77
CA ASP A 224 20.34 8.66 -3.76
C ASP A 224 21.74 8.92 -3.18
N LYS A 225 21.85 9.84 -2.23
CA LYS A 225 23.09 10.15 -1.52
C LYS A 225 23.36 9.13 -0.41
N LEU A 226 22.37 8.88 0.46
CA LEU A 226 22.56 8.09 1.67
C LEU A 226 22.48 6.59 1.46
N ASP A 227 21.63 6.09 0.57
CA ASP A 227 21.43 4.66 0.38
C ASP A 227 22.41 4.11 -0.65
N THR A 228 23.70 4.30 -0.37
CA THR A 228 24.81 3.86 -1.22
C THR A 228 25.81 3.00 -0.43
N PRO A 229 26.62 2.14 -1.11
CA PRO A 229 27.63 1.32 -0.45
C PRO A 229 28.63 2.11 0.41
N LYS A 230 28.84 3.41 0.10
CA LYS A 230 29.71 4.32 0.87
C LYS A 230 29.28 4.43 2.34
N PHE A 231 27.98 4.33 2.61
CA PHE A 231 27.39 4.53 3.93
C PHE A 231 26.92 3.23 4.58
N LEU A 232 27.39 2.06 4.09
CA LEU A 232 27.26 0.79 4.83
C LEU A 232 27.97 0.83 6.20
N PRO A 233 29.15 1.47 6.36
CA PRO A 233 29.71 1.68 7.69
C PRO A 233 28.86 2.66 8.51
N ALA A 234 28.35 2.20 9.65
CA ALA A 234 27.38 2.94 10.47
C ALA A 234 27.86 4.33 10.93
N ALA A 235 29.13 4.48 11.32
CA ALA A 235 29.66 5.74 11.86
C ALA A 235 29.61 6.91 10.84
N LYS A 236 29.94 6.64 9.57
CA LYS A 236 29.88 7.64 8.49
C LYS A 236 28.45 7.99 8.09
N ARG A 237 27.51 7.06 8.30
CA ARG A 237 26.11 7.21 7.92
C ARG A 237 25.38 8.21 8.83
N VAL A 238 25.55 8.10 10.16
CA VAL A 238 24.83 8.94 11.13
C VAL A 238 25.10 10.43 10.91
N ARG A 239 26.37 10.81 10.66
CA ARG A 239 26.72 12.21 10.37
C ARG A 239 26.09 12.70 9.08
N ALA A 240 26.15 11.90 8.01
CA ALA A 240 25.57 12.28 6.72
C ALA A 240 24.03 12.41 6.81
N GLN A 241 23.38 11.49 7.54
CA GLN A 241 21.95 11.57 7.85
C GLN A 241 21.62 12.87 8.57
N LEU A 242 22.36 13.22 9.63
CA LEU A 242 22.13 14.45 10.38
C LEU A 242 22.30 15.70 9.50
N GLN A 243 23.38 15.79 8.73
CA GLN A 243 23.65 16.92 7.85
C GLN A 243 22.53 17.09 6.80
N ASP A 244 22.11 16.00 6.16
CA ASP A 244 21.09 16.06 5.11
C ASP A 244 19.67 16.28 5.68
N VAL A 245 19.35 15.70 6.85
CA VAL A 245 18.07 15.96 7.54
C VAL A 245 18.01 17.43 7.96
N CYS A 246 19.03 17.96 8.65
CA CYS A 246 19.08 19.37 9.04
C CYS A 246 19.03 20.29 7.82
N GLY A 247 19.76 19.97 6.74
CA GLY A 247 19.71 20.73 5.49
C GLY A 247 18.30 20.76 4.89
N PHE A 248 17.61 19.61 4.87
CA PHE A 248 16.23 19.51 4.39
C PHE A 248 15.26 20.32 5.26
N LEU A 249 15.35 20.20 6.59
CA LEU A 249 14.52 20.96 7.54
C LEU A 249 14.72 22.47 7.38
N SER A 250 15.96 22.93 7.30
CA SER A 250 16.27 24.34 7.07
C SER A 250 15.72 24.84 5.74
N ALA A 251 15.87 24.07 4.65
CA ALA A 251 15.32 24.44 3.35
C ALA A 251 13.80 24.57 3.38
N LEU A 252 13.12 23.65 4.07
CA LEU A 252 11.66 23.67 4.22
C LEU A 252 11.17 24.87 5.05
N ALA A 253 11.90 25.21 6.13
CA ALA A 253 11.61 26.37 6.95
C ALA A 253 11.76 27.67 6.13
N VAL A 254 12.89 27.85 5.43
CA VAL A 254 13.15 29.03 4.59
C VAL A 254 12.14 29.15 3.45
N ALA A 255 11.76 28.04 2.80
CA ALA A 255 10.79 28.04 1.71
C ALA A 255 9.38 28.42 2.18
N SER A 256 9.05 28.14 3.45
CA SER A 256 7.72 28.40 4.02
C SER A 256 7.61 29.78 4.66
N ASP A 257 8.62 30.17 5.44
CA ASP A 257 8.78 31.50 6.03
C ASP A 257 10.26 31.87 6.05
N TYR A 258 10.64 32.83 5.21
CA TYR A 258 12.03 33.26 5.06
C TYR A 258 12.63 33.74 6.39
N LYS A 259 11.88 34.48 7.21
CA LYS A 259 12.41 35.05 8.44
C LYS A 259 12.62 33.96 9.49
N ALA A 260 11.61 33.12 9.72
CA ALA A 260 11.73 32.00 10.64
C ALA A 260 12.82 31.00 10.18
N GLY A 261 12.94 30.78 8.87
CA GLY A 261 13.99 29.93 8.30
C GLY A 261 15.40 30.48 8.50
N GLN A 262 15.62 31.80 8.41
CA GLN A 262 16.91 32.41 8.75
C GLN A 262 17.25 32.21 10.23
N GLU A 263 16.28 32.36 11.13
CA GLU A 263 16.48 32.10 12.57
C GLU A 263 16.89 30.64 12.83
N VAL A 264 16.25 29.67 12.15
CA VAL A 264 16.64 28.25 12.23
C VAL A 264 18.07 28.01 11.71
N LEU A 265 18.46 28.65 10.62
CA LEU A 265 19.81 28.54 10.04
C LEU A 265 20.89 29.13 10.95
N ASP A 266 20.64 30.32 11.50
CA ASP A 266 21.61 31.05 12.33
C ASP A 266 21.77 30.40 13.70
N GLU A 267 20.67 30.01 14.33
CA GLU A 267 20.69 29.46 15.69
C GLU A 267 20.88 27.94 15.73
N LYS A 268 20.61 27.23 14.62
CA LYS A 268 20.61 25.76 14.54
C LYS A 268 19.72 25.12 15.61
N ASN A 269 18.58 25.75 15.85
CA ASN A 269 17.66 25.47 16.96
C ASN A 269 16.31 24.98 16.43
N PHE A 270 16.29 23.77 15.87
CA PHE A 270 15.10 23.22 15.20
C PHE A 270 13.90 22.99 16.14
N ALA A 271 14.15 22.81 17.43
CA ALA A 271 13.11 22.51 18.42
C ALA A 271 12.06 23.63 18.57
N GLU A 272 12.39 24.89 18.26
CA GLU A 272 11.40 25.98 18.31
C GLU A 272 10.38 25.92 17.17
N SER A 273 10.75 25.28 16.05
CA SER A 273 9.87 25.07 14.90
C SER A 273 9.32 23.65 14.83
N ALA A 274 9.35 22.91 15.95
CA ALA A 274 8.93 21.51 16.01
C ALA A 274 7.49 21.31 15.50
N GLU A 275 6.55 22.15 15.93
CA GLU A 275 5.14 22.06 15.51
C GLU A 275 4.98 22.19 13.99
N PHE A 276 5.71 23.11 13.36
CA PHE A 276 5.69 23.30 11.91
C PHE A 276 6.19 22.04 11.17
N PHE A 277 7.32 21.47 11.59
CA PHE A 277 7.88 20.28 10.96
C PHE A 277 6.98 19.05 11.17
N GLN A 278 6.45 18.88 12.37
CA GLN A 278 5.52 17.80 12.70
C GLN A 278 4.25 17.90 11.86
N GLU A 279 3.67 19.09 11.74
CA GLU A 279 2.48 19.35 10.93
C GLU A 279 2.77 19.01 9.47
N ILE A 280 3.76 19.63 8.83
CA ILE A 280 4.01 19.44 7.40
C ILE A 280 4.31 17.98 7.04
N PHE A 281 5.06 17.24 7.88
CA PHE A 281 5.31 15.81 7.66
C PHE A 281 4.08 14.94 7.92
N GLU A 282 3.22 15.29 8.88
CA GLU A 282 1.90 14.64 9.03
C GLU A 282 1.03 14.85 7.80
N LEU A 283 1.01 16.07 7.23
CA LEU A 283 0.23 16.38 6.03
C LEU A 283 0.63 15.53 4.84
N GLY A 284 1.94 15.36 4.59
CA GLY A 284 2.44 14.49 3.51
C GLY A 284 1.98 13.03 3.68
N ARG A 285 2.04 12.52 4.92
CA ARG A 285 1.62 11.14 5.23
C ARG A 285 0.12 10.97 5.13
N ARG A 286 -0.66 11.87 5.71
CA ARG A 286 -2.12 11.91 5.60
C ARG A 286 -2.59 12.00 4.14
N TYR A 287 -1.95 12.84 3.34
CA TYR A 287 -2.27 12.98 1.91
C TYR A 287 -2.06 11.69 1.13
N LYS A 288 -0.92 11.01 1.34
CA LYS A 288 -0.61 9.74 0.66
C LYS A 288 -1.62 8.65 0.98
N ILE A 289 -2.02 8.50 2.25
CA ILE A 289 -3.00 7.48 2.64
C ILE A 289 -4.35 7.74 1.95
N MET A 290 -4.77 9.01 1.87
CA MET A 290 -6.00 9.40 1.19
C MET A 290 -5.93 9.22 -0.33
N ASN A 291 -4.74 9.35 -0.92
CA ASN A 291 -4.51 9.30 -2.37
C ASN A 291 -3.30 8.41 -2.67
N PRO A 292 -3.42 7.06 -2.49
CA PRO A 292 -2.28 6.14 -2.62
C PRO A 292 -1.55 6.22 -3.97
N GLU A 293 -2.20 6.71 -5.03
CA GLU A 293 -1.64 6.86 -6.36
C GLU A 293 -0.75 8.09 -6.57
N LYS A 294 -0.78 9.05 -5.62
CA LYS A 294 0.00 10.30 -5.67
C LYS A 294 1.35 10.16 -4.97
N MET A 295 2.23 11.16 -5.13
CA MET A 295 3.58 11.19 -4.55
C MET A 295 4.39 9.91 -4.83
N ARG A 296 4.46 9.47 -6.10
CA ARG A 296 5.05 8.17 -6.46
C ARG A 296 6.54 8.07 -6.12
N GLY A 297 7.30 9.15 -6.32
CA GLY A 297 8.73 9.20 -5.94
C GLY A 297 8.95 9.91 -4.60
N GLU A 298 8.18 10.95 -4.34
CA GLU A 298 8.34 11.87 -3.22
C GLU A 298 8.05 11.18 -1.88
N TYR A 299 7.03 10.32 -1.83
CA TYR A 299 6.62 9.69 -0.58
C TYR A 299 7.68 8.71 -0.05
N GLY A 300 8.35 7.97 -0.94
CA GLY A 300 9.46 7.11 -0.53
C GLY A 300 10.60 7.89 0.11
N LYS A 301 10.97 9.03 -0.50
CA LYS A 301 11.96 9.96 0.07
C LYS A 301 11.52 10.49 1.43
N LEU A 302 10.25 10.89 1.57
CA LEU A 302 9.68 11.36 2.84
C LEU A 302 9.80 10.29 3.93
N MET A 303 9.36 9.06 3.65
CA MET A 303 9.36 7.99 4.65
C MET A 303 10.78 7.60 5.06
N TYR A 304 11.73 7.53 4.12
CA TYR A 304 13.12 7.19 4.43
C TYR A 304 13.86 8.33 5.16
N LEU A 305 13.56 9.58 4.83
CA LEU A 305 14.02 10.73 5.62
C LEU A 305 13.47 10.67 7.04
N LEU A 306 12.19 10.38 7.20
CA LEU A 306 11.56 10.27 8.52
C LEU A 306 12.08 9.09 9.32
N GLN A 307 12.31 7.92 8.71
CA GLN A 307 12.94 6.76 9.37
C GLN A 307 14.28 7.14 10.01
N ASP A 308 15.08 7.95 9.32
CA ASP A 308 16.36 8.42 9.82
C ASP A 308 16.16 9.50 10.90
N ALA A 309 15.24 10.46 10.67
CA ALA A 309 14.94 11.53 11.61
C ALA A 309 14.31 11.05 12.93
N VAL A 310 13.61 9.91 12.94
CA VAL A 310 13.06 9.31 14.16
C VAL A 310 14.06 8.41 14.89
N SER A 311 15.26 8.20 14.35
CA SER A 311 16.29 7.47 15.09
C SER A 311 16.63 8.18 16.42
N PRO A 312 16.79 7.44 17.54
CA PRO A 312 17.07 8.04 18.84
C PRO A 312 18.23 9.04 18.80
N GLU A 313 19.25 8.71 17.99
CA GLU A 313 20.46 9.49 17.79
C GLU A 313 20.17 10.87 17.19
N LEU A 314 19.36 10.93 16.13
CA LEU A 314 19.01 12.19 15.46
C LEU A 314 17.97 12.97 16.28
N GLN A 315 16.98 12.29 16.87
CA GLN A 315 16.00 12.96 17.73
C GLN A 315 16.67 13.66 18.93
N GLU A 316 17.65 13.02 19.56
CA GLU A 316 18.40 13.62 20.67
C GLU A 316 19.09 14.90 20.22
N LEU A 317 19.75 14.90 19.05
CA LEU A 317 20.46 16.06 18.52
C LEU A 317 19.54 17.18 18.04
N LEU A 318 18.45 16.83 17.35
CA LEU A 318 17.43 17.78 16.91
C LEU A 318 16.70 18.43 18.10
N GLY A 319 16.56 17.69 19.21
CA GLY A 319 15.87 18.14 20.41
C GLY A 319 14.34 18.07 20.32
N PHE A 320 13.80 17.41 19.30
CA PHE A 320 12.38 17.14 19.10
C PHE A 320 12.19 15.92 18.19
N SER A 321 10.97 15.36 18.14
CA SER A 321 10.62 14.33 17.17
C SER A 321 9.96 14.97 15.95
N CYS A 322 10.39 14.60 14.74
CA CYS A 322 9.72 14.99 13.49
C CYS A 322 8.35 14.31 13.30
N LEU A 323 7.98 13.37 14.17
CA LEU A 323 6.78 12.57 14.05
C LEU A 323 5.62 13.12 14.88
N GLN A 324 4.45 13.22 14.24
CA GLN A 324 3.16 13.42 14.90
C GLN A 324 2.19 12.32 14.45
N LYS A 325 1.22 11.94 15.28
CA LYS A 325 0.19 10.97 14.89
C LYS A 325 -0.63 11.51 13.70
N ILE A 326 -0.89 10.66 12.70
CA ILE A 326 -1.82 10.98 11.61
C ILE A 326 -3.21 11.28 12.16
N ARG A 327 -3.79 12.41 11.74
CA ARG A 327 -5.09 12.88 12.21
C ARG A 327 -6.21 12.16 11.47
N THR A 328 -7.03 11.41 12.21
CA THR A 328 -8.14 10.63 11.65
C THR A 328 -9.51 11.22 11.98
N VAL A 329 -10.54 10.79 11.23
CA VAL A 329 -11.93 11.15 11.48
C VAL A 329 -12.36 10.77 12.89
N TYR A 330 -11.94 9.59 13.37
CA TYR A 330 -12.21 9.15 14.73
C TYR A 330 -11.62 10.13 15.76
N ASP A 331 -10.35 10.53 15.61
CA ASP A 331 -9.69 11.44 16.56
C ASP A 331 -10.44 12.77 16.68
N VAL A 332 -10.89 13.35 15.56
CA VAL A 332 -11.62 14.63 15.54
C VAL A 332 -12.98 14.50 16.20
N LEU A 333 -13.72 13.43 15.91
CA LEU A 333 -15.04 13.21 16.48
C LEU A 333 -14.98 12.83 17.96
N GLU A 334 -13.96 12.08 18.39
CA GLU A 334 -13.75 11.76 19.80
C GLU A 334 -13.42 13.01 20.61
N ALA A 335 -12.45 13.82 20.15
CA ALA A 335 -12.10 15.09 20.80
C ALA A 335 -13.30 16.06 20.88
N GLY A 336 -14.15 16.06 19.85
CA GLY A 336 -15.38 16.85 19.79
C GLY A 336 -16.58 16.28 20.54
N GLY A 337 -16.51 15.03 21.05
CA GLY A 337 -17.63 14.36 21.71
C GLY A 337 -18.79 13.97 20.77
N ALA A 338 -18.50 13.72 19.48
CA ALA A 338 -19.47 13.53 18.41
C ALA A 338 -19.40 12.12 17.74
N LEU A 339 -18.81 11.12 18.40
CA LEU A 339 -18.70 9.75 17.88
C LEU A 339 -20.05 9.12 17.53
N ASP A 340 -21.14 9.51 18.18
CA ASP A 340 -22.49 9.03 17.86
C ASP A 340 -22.97 9.44 16.46
N MET A 341 -22.29 10.38 15.79
CA MET A 341 -22.52 10.67 14.37
C MET A 341 -22.21 9.44 13.49
N LEU A 342 -21.19 8.66 13.85
CA LEU A 342 -20.78 7.46 13.10
C LEU A 342 -21.81 6.33 13.17
N ARG A 343 -22.75 6.42 14.12
CA ARG A 343 -23.83 5.45 14.34
C ARG A 343 -25.18 5.94 13.80
N ASP A 344 -25.26 7.17 13.32
CA ASP A 344 -26.50 7.74 12.79
C ASP A 344 -26.80 7.14 11.41
N GLY A 345 -28.02 6.61 11.21
CA GLY A 345 -28.39 5.96 9.95
C GLY A 345 -28.29 6.85 8.70
N ARG A 346 -28.22 8.18 8.87
CA ARG A 346 -28.01 9.11 7.75
C ARG A 346 -26.56 9.10 7.23
N ILE A 347 -25.61 8.51 7.94
CA ILE A 347 -24.20 8.48 7.53
C ILE A 347 -24.00 7.77 6.19
N GLU A 348 -24.76 6.71 5.95
CA GLU A 348 -24.72 5.97 4.68
C GLU A 348 -25.12 6.88 3.52
N THR A 349 -26.24 7.60 3.65
CA THR A 349 -26.70 8.56 2.64
C THR A 349 -25.73 9.74 2.47
N ALA A 350 -25.17 10.25 3.57
CA ALA A 350 -24.25 11.38 3.56
C ALA A 350 -22.91 11.05 2.88
N THR A 351 -22.49 9.79 2.89
CA THR A 351 -21.14 9.38 2.44
C THR A 351 -21.15 8.49 1.20
N VAL A 352 -22.33 8.14 0.67
CA VAL A 352 -22.46 7.28 -0.52
C VAL A 352 -21.76 7.86 -1.75
N VAL A 353 -21.22 6.97 -2.59
CA VAL A 353 -20.68 7.29 -3.90
C VAL A 353 -21.82 7.48 -4.89
N VAL A 354 -21.83 8.63 -5.56
CA VAL A 354 -22.79 8.92 -6.64
C VAL A 354 -22.13 8.53 -7.98
N ALA A 355 -22.30 7.27 -8.37
CA ALA A 355 -21.77 6.71 -9.60
C ALA A 355 -22.69 7.06 -10.81
N PRO A 356 -22.16 7.56 -11.94
CA PRO A 356 -22.95 7.97 -13.11
C PRO A 356 -23.49 6.81 -13.96
N GLU A 357 -22.92 5.61 -13.84
CA GLU A 357 -23.16 4.47 -14.70
C GLU A 357 -24.63 4.01 -14.65
N GLY A 358 -25.27 3.93 -15.81
CA GLY A 358 -26.67 3.50 -15.92
C GLY A 358 -27.70 4.49 -15.36
N LYS A 359 -27.30 5.71 -15.00
CA LYS A 359 -28.19 6.73 -14.43
C LYS A 359 -28.36 7.92 -15.35
N THR A 360 -29.57 8.48 -15.34
CA THR A 360 -29.87 9.76 -15.98
C THR A 360 -29.35 10.94 -15.16
N ARG A 361 -29.09 12.08 -15.81
CA ARG A 361 -28.70 13.33 -15.13
C ARG A 361 -29.64 13.72 -13.99
N PHE A 362 -30.95 13.49 -14.17
CA PHE A 362 -31.96 13.78 -13.15
C PHE A 362 -31.82 12.88 -11.90
N GLN A 363 -31.59 11.58 -12.09
CA GLN A 363 -31.35 10.64 -10.99
C GLN A 363 -30.09 11.00 -10.21
N ILE A 364 -29.00 11.32 -10.92
CA ILE A 364 -27.74 11.79 -10.32
C ILE A 364 -27.98 13.05 -9.48
N GLN A 365 -28.67 14.06 -10.02
CA GLN A 365 -28.95 15.29 -9.28
C GLN A 365 -29.81 15.06 -8.03
N ARG A 366 -30.76 14.11 -8.10
CA ARG A 366 -31.59 13.74 -6.96
C ARG A 366 -30.76 13.10 -5.84
N GLU A 367 -29.86 12.19 -6.18
CA GLU A 367 -28.95 11.55 -5.21
C GLU A 367 -28.01 12.57 -4.57
N ILE A 368 -27.45 13.50 -5.36
CA ILE A 368 -26.62 14.61 -4.86
C ILE A 368 -27.40 15.45 -3.83
N LYS A 369 -28.63 15.85 -4.16
CA LYS A 369 -29.48 16.63 -3.23
C LYS A 369 -29.77 15.85 -1.94
N GLN A 370 -30.04 14.56 -2.01
CA GLN A 370 -30.27 13.72 -0.83
C GLN A 370 -29.02 13.61 0.05
N LYS A 371 -27.86 13.43 -0.57
CA LYS A 371 -26.55 13.40 0.11
C LYS A 371 -26.27 14.72 0.84
N GLU A 372 -26.44 15.86 0.16
CA GLU A 372 -26.24 17.19 0.75
C GLU A 372 -27.20 17.46 1.92
N GLN A 373 -28.47 17.05 1.80
CA GLN A 373 -29.44 17.16 2.88
C GLN A 373 -29.03 16.31 4.10
N ALA A 374 -28.55 15.09 3.88
CA ALA A 374 -28.07 14.22 4.94
C ALA A 374 -26.83 14.81 5.65
N ILE A 375 -25.87 15.35 4.89
CA ILE A 375 -24.68 16.03 5.43
C ILE A 375 -25.08 17.22 6.31
N ARG A 376 -25.98 18.08 5.82
CA ARG A 376 -26.48 19.23 6.60
C ARG A 376 -27.17 18.77 7.88
N ALA A 377 -28.07 17.79 7.78
CA ALA A 377 -28.85 17.32 8.92
C ALA A 377 -28.00 16.57 9.98
N LEU A 378 -26.88 15.96 9.59
CA LEU A 378 -25.90 15.40 10.52
C LEU A 378 -25.09 16.52 11.17
N SER A 379 -24.54 17.43 10.38
CA SER A 379 -23.71 18.53 10.88
C SER A 379 -24.49 19.39 11.88
N ASP A 380 -25.76 19.70 11.60
CA ASP A 380 -26.62 20.51 12.48
C ASP A 380 -26.97 19.80 13.80
N LYS A 381 -27.07 18.46 13.78
CA LYS A 381 -27.42 17.67 14.98
C LYS A 381 -26.24 17.52 15.93
N TYR A 382 -25.03 17.36 15.38
CA TYR A 382 -23.83 17.02 16.15
C TYR A 382 -22.90 18.22 16.38
N GLU A 383 -23.24 19.40 15.85
CA GLU A 383 -22.53 20.64 16.15
C GLU A 383 -22.51 20.92 17.66
N SER A 384 -21.35 21.33 18.15
CA SER A 384 -21.17 21.67 19.55
C SER A 384 -20.17 22.81 19.71
N ARG A 385 -20.05 23.34 20.93
CA ARG A 385 -19.03 24.36 21.24
C ARG A 385 -17.59 23.87 21.02
N ARG A 386 -17.37 22.55 20.97
CA ARG A 386 -16.04 21.94 20.79
C ARG A 386 -15.77 21.53 19.34
N LEU A 387 -16.81 21.43 18.51
CA LEU A 387 -16.71 20.90 17.16
C LEU A 387 -17.66 21.67 16.24
N THR A 388 -17.07 22.40 15.29
CA THR A 388 -17.81 23.26 14.38
C THR A 388 -18.51 22.45 13.29
N ARG A 389 -19.51 23.07 12.67
CA ARG A 389 -20.19 22.53 11.49
C ARG A 389 -19.21 22.16 10.37
N ASP A 390 -18.21 23.00 10.11
CA ASP A 390 -17.24 22.79 9.03
C ASP A 390 -16.34 21.57 9.31
N SER A 391 -15.90 21.38 10.56
CA SER A 391 -15.13 20.19 10.95
C SER A 391 -15.95 18.90 10.83
N LEU A 392 -17.25 18.95 11.15
CA LEU A 392 -18.16 17.81 10.94
C LEU A 392 -18.33 17.48 9.46
N GLN A 393 -18.52 18.50 8.61
CA GLN A 393 -18.60 18.32 7.17
C GLN A 393 -17.30 17.76 6.60
N GLN A 394 -16.14 18.28 7.03
CA GLN A 394 -14.83 17.77 6.65
C GLN A 394 -14.68 16.28 6.98
N CYS A 395 -15.13 15.84 8.17
CA CYS A 395 -15.15 14.43 8.55
C CYS A 395 -16.03 13.59 7.62
N LEU A 396 -17.25 14.07 7.31
CA LEU A 396 -18.17 13.38 6.39
C LEU A 396 -17.61 13.29 4.96
N TYR A 397 -16.96 14.35 4.47
CA TYR A 397 -16.27 14.33 3.19
C TYR A 397 -15.09 13.37 3.18
N SER A 398 -14.34 13.26 4.28
CA SER A 398 -13.23 12.30 4.40
C SER A 398 -13.72 10.85 4.31
N ILE A 399 -14.86 10.53 4.95
CA ILE A 399 -15.49 9.21 4.83
C ILE A 399 -15.99 8.97 3.40
N ALA A 400 -16.59 9.99 2.78
CA ALA A 400 -17.01 9.91 1.38
C ALA A 400 -15.83 9.67 0.44
N ASP A 401 -14.70 10.36 0.64
CA ASP A 401 -13.47 10.18 -0.14
C ASP A 401 -12.95 8.73 0.01
N ASN A 402 -12.97 8.17 1.22
CA ASN A 402 -12.62 6.75 1.42
C ASN A 402 -13.63 5.79 0.75
N ASN A 403 -14.93 6.12 0.69
CA ASN A 403 -15.88 5.33 -0.11
C ASN A 403 -15.60 5.43 -1.61
N TYR A 404 -15.22 6.60 -2.12
CA TYR A 404 -14.78 6.77 -3.51
C TYR A 404 -13.53 5.95 -3.81
N HIS A 405 -12.55 5.93 -2.90
CA HIS A 405 -11.37 5.06 -3.04
C HIS A 405 -11.78 3.59 -3.20
N LEU A 406 -12.69 3.08 -2.35
CA LEU A 406 -13.20 1.71 -2.48
C LEU A 406 -13.91 1.48 -3.82
N TYR A 407 -14.74 2.42 -4.27
CA TYR A 407 -15.38 2.33 -5.59
C TYR A 407 -14.36 2.22 -6.72
N PHE A 408 -13.24 2.92 -6.61
CA PHE A 408 -12.21 2.99 -7.63
C PHE A 408 -11.21 1.84 -7.60
N GLU A 409 -10.85 1.31 -6.43
CA GLU A 409 -9.82 0.27 -6.30
C GLU A 409 -10.38 -1.13 -6.04
N ARG A 410 -11.50 -1.24 -5.31
CA ARG A 410 -12.08 -2.54 -4.91
C ARG A 410 -13.15 -3.02 -5.90
N ASP A 411 -14.09 -2.16 -6.30
CA ASP A 411 -15.22 -2.58 -7.14
C ASP A 411 -14.81 -3.13 -8.53
N PRO A 412 -13.70 -2.69 -9.17
CA PRO A 412 -13.17 -3.36 -10.35
C PRO A 412 -12.79 -4.81 -10.10
N ILE A 413 -12.30 -5.14 -8.89
CA ILE A 413 -12.00 -6.52 -8.50
C ILE A 413 -13.30 -7.32 -8.34
N ASP A 414 -14.31 -6.76 -7.67
CA ASP A 414 -15.65 -7.36 -7.57
C ASP A 414 -16.24 -7.63 -8.98
N ARG A 415 -16.04 -6.70 -9.91
CA ARG A 415 -16.45 -6.85 -11.32
C ARG A 415 -15.70 -7.97 -12.02
N MET A 416 -14.39 -8.10 -11.82
CA MET A 416 -13.59 -9.20 -12.39
C MET A 416 -14.00 -10.57 -11.83
N ILE A 417 -14.29 -10.67 -10.53
CA ILE A 417 -14.83 -11.89 -9.91
C ILE A 417 -16.18 -12.27 -10.56
N LYS A 418 -17.06 -11.28 -10.76
CA LYS A 418 -18.34 -11.48 -11.45
C LYS A 418 -18.14 -11.94 -12.90
N LEU A 419 -17.18 -11.37 -13.62
CA LEU A 419 -16.86 -11.77 -14.99
C LEU A 419 -16.32 -13.21 -15.05
N LEU A 420 -15.44 -13.60 -14.12
CA LEU A 420 -14.94 -14.98 -14.00
C LEU A 420 -16.09 -15.97 -13.78
N THR A 421 -16.90 -15.74 -12.75
CA THR A 421 -18.00 -16.65 -12.35
C THR A 421 -19.16 -16.70 -13.34
N THR A 422 -19.34 -15.66 -14.17
CA THR A 422 -20.38 -15.63 -15.21
C THR A 422 -19.95 -16.33 -16.50
N HIS A 423 -18.67 -16.22 -16.86
CA HIS A 423 -18.17 -16.67 -18.17
C HIS A 423 -17.47 -18.04 -18.14
N PHE A 424 -17.05 -18.51 -16.97
CA PHE A 424 -16.31 -19.75 -16.79
C PHE A 424 -16.94 -20.60 -15.69
N ASN A 425 -16.85 -21.93 -15.82
CA ASN A 425 -17.34 -22.88 -14.84
C ASN A 425 -16.23 -23.91 -14.58
N PRO A 426 -15.76 -24.07 -13.33
CA PRO A 426 -14.62 -24.93 -13.01
C PRO A 426 -14.80 -26.40 -13.42
N ASP A 427 -16.05 -26.86 -13.58
CA ASP A 427 -16.38 -28.25 -13.90
C ASP A 427 -16.73 -28.48 -15.38
N ASP A 428 -16.83 -27.41 -16.19
CA ASP A 428 -17.22 -27.47 -17.60
C ASP A 428 -16.13 -26.86 -18.49
N GLU A 429 -15.15 -27.69 -18.86
CA GLU A 429 -14.09 -27.31 -19.79
C GLU A 429 -14.60 -27.36 -21.24
N LYS A 430 -14.92 -26.19 -21.80
CA LYS A 430 -15.12 -26.02 -23.24
C LYS A 430 -13.81 -25.61 -23.89
N GLU A 431 -13.52 -26.19 -25.06
CA GLU A 431 -12.25 -26.00 -25.79
C GLU A 431 -11.92 -24.51 -26.02
N ASP A 432 -12.92 -23.70 -26.40
CA ASP A 432 -12.81 -22.25 -26.63
C ASP A 432 -12.73 -21.40 -25.33
N SER A 433 -12.87 -22.00 -24.14
CA SER A 433 -12.87 -21.29 -22.85
C SER A 433 -12.05 -21.99 -21.77
N SER A 434 -11.16 -22.91 -22.14
CA SER A 434 -10.26 -23.53 -21.17
C SER A 434 -9.34 -22.48 -20.56
N LEU A 435 -9.08 -22.65 -19.27
CA LEU A 435 -8.16 -21.82 -18.48
C LEU A 435 -6.89 -22.62 -18.15
N ALA A 436 -6.73 -23.82 -18.72
CA ALA A 436 -5.55 -24.63 -18.44
C ALA A 436 -4.28 -23.90 -18.90
N ILE A 437 -3.23 -24.01 -18.08
CA ILE A 437 -1.89 -23.48 -18.35
C ILE A 437 -0.86 -24.60 -18.16
N ILE A 438 0.20 -24.58 -18.95
CA ILE A 438 1.27 -25.57 -18.93
C ILE A 438 2.59 -24.84 -18.88
N SER A 439 3.43 -25.20 -17.91
CA SER A 439 4.76 -24.61 -17.74
C SER A 439 5.58 -24.73 -19.03
N GLY A 440 6.23 -23.64 -19.43
CA GLY A 440 7.04 -23.52 -20.64
C GLY A 440 6.24 -23.21 -21.90
N ASN A 441 4.91 -23.24 -21.85
CA ASN A 441 4.06 -22.81 -22.96
C ASN A 441 3.62 -21.34 -22.76
N ASP A 442 3.72 -20.53 -23.81
CA ASP A 442 3.34 -19.10 -23.80
C ASP A 442 3.95 -18.26 -22.64
N GLY A 443 5.07 -18.72 -22.07
CA GLY A 443 5.76 -18.06 -20.96
C GLY A 443 5.28 -18.44 -19.56
N ALA A 444 4.27 -19.31 -19.44
CA ALA A 444 3.77 -19.80 -18.16
C ALA A 444 4.85 -20.54 -17.37
N ARG A 445 4.89 -20.33 -16.06
CA ARG A 445 5.78 -21.05 -15.13
C ARG A 445 5.04 -22.07 -14.27
N LEU A 446 3.73 -21.91 -14.14
CA LEU A 446 2.84 -22.82 -13.44
C LEU A 446 2.16 -23.78 -14.42
N SER A 447 1.77 -24.96 -13.92
CA SER A 447 0.96 -25.92 -14.67
C SER A 447 -0.32 -26.21 -13.92
N HIS A 448 -1.46 -25.78 -14.44
CA HIS A 448 -2.78 -25.95 -13.83
C HIS A 448 -3.79 -26.48 -14.85
N SER A 449 -4.64 -27.41 -14.43
CA SER A 449 -5.87 -27.75 -15.17
C SER A 449 -6.84 -26.56 -15.18
N HIS A 450 -7.87 -26.59 -16.03
CA HIS A 450 -8.91 -25.56 -16.07
C HIS A 450 -9.50 -25.26 -14.68
N SER A 451 -9.97 -26.31 -13.98
CA SER A 451 -10.54 -26.19 -12.63
C SER A 451 -9.55 -25.60 -11.62
N ARG A 452 -8.28 -26.01 -11.68
CA ARG A 452 -7.24 -25.49 -10.78
C ARG A 452 -6.91 -24.03 -11.06
N GLN A 453 -6.80 -23.63 -12.33
CA GLN A 453 -6.57 -22.23 -12.70
C GLN A 453 -7.76 -21.35 -12.32
N TYR A 454 -8.99 -21.80 -12.57
CA TYR A 454 -10.20 -21.08 -12.17
C TYR A 454 -10.17 -20.76 -10.66
N ASN A 455 -9.92 -21.76 -9.81
CA ASN A 455 -9.86 -21.57 -8.37
C ASN A 455 -8.68 -20.68 -7.96
N TYR A 456 -7.53 -20.82 -8.61
CA TYR A 456 -6.34 -19.98 -8.37
C TYR A 456 -6.59 -18.49 -8.69
N VAL A 457 -7.33 -18.19 -9.76
CA VAL A 457 -7.73 -16.83 -10.12
C VAL A 457 -8.77 -16.30 -9.13
N LEU A 458 -9.82 -17.07 -8.86
CA LEU A 458 -10.91 -16.67 -7.97
C LEU A 458 -10.40 -16.30 -6.58
N GLN A 459 -9.57 -17.16 -5.97
CA GLN A 459 -9.02 -16.90 -4.65
C GLN A 459 -8.07 -15.68 -4.63
N SER A 460 -7.33 -15.44 -5.72
CA SER A 460 -6.37 -14.33 -5.82
C SER A 460 -7.12 -13.00 -5.94
N LEU A 461 -8.14 -12.94 -6.80
CA LEU A 461 -9.04 -11.79 -6.88
C LEU A 461 -9.76 -11.55 -5.57
N THR A 462 -10.24 -12.60 -4.89
CA THR A 462 -10.93 -12.46 -3.59
C THR A 462 -9.98 -11.91 -2.53
N LEU A 463 -8.73 -12.39 -2.48
CA LEU A 463 -7.72 -11.86 -1.57
C LEU A 463 -7.41 -10.39 -1.88
N TRP A 464 -7.17 -10.05 -3.15
CA TRP A 464 -6.92 -8.67 -3.55
C TRP A 464 -8.09 -7.74 -3.22
N ARG A 465 -9.32 -8.23 -3.33
CA ARG A 465 -10.54 -7.51 -2.96
C ARG A 465 -10.55 -7.16 -1.48
N GLU A 466 -10.20 -8.11 -0.60
CA GLU A 466 -10.15 -7.86 0.84
C GLU A 466 -8.99 -6.93 1.23
N ILE A 467 -7.82 -7.05 0.56
CA ILE A 467 -6.70 -6.11 0.74
C ILE A 467 -7.10 -4.69 0.32
N ALA A 468 -7.72 -4.53 -0.85
CA ALA A 468 -8.22 -3.23 -1.32
C ALA A 468 -9.30 -2.66 -0.38
N HIS A 469 -10.08 -3.52 0.26
CA HIS A 469 -11.06 -3.10 1.26
C HIS A 469 -10.41 -2.53 2.53
N ASP A 470 -9.31 -3.12 2.99
CA ASP A 470 -8.59 -2.70 4.21
C ASP A 470 -7.42 -1.74 3.93
N MET A 471 -7.32 -1.22 2.70
CA MET A 471 -6.15 -0.49 2.19
C MET A 471 -5.74 0.70 3.07
N PHE A 472 -6.68 1.52 3.53
CA PHE A 472 -6.37 2.67 4.39
C PHE A 472 -5.80 2.25 5.74
N ARG A 473 -6.34 1.18 6.33
CA ARG A 473 -5.81 0.62 7.57
C ARG A 473 -4.41 0.07 7.35
N LEU A 474 -4.19 -0.70 6.29
CA LEU A 474 -2.86 -1.22 5.94
C LEU A 474 -1.84 -0.10 5.74
N TRP A 475 -2.21 1.00 5.09
CA TRP A 475 -1.35 2.19 4.96
C TRP A 475 -1.01 2.84 6.31
N CYS A 476 -1.98 2.99 7.22
CA CYS A 476 -1.69 3.46 8.59
C CYS A 476 -0.75 2.49 9.34
N LEU A 477 -0.93 1.18 9.18
CA LEU A 477 -0.05 0.19 9.80
C LEU A 477 1.35 0.20 9.16
N THR A 478 1.47 0.49 7.86
CA THR A 478 2.75 0.70 7.19
C THR A 478 3.49 1.91 7.76
N ASP A 479 2.79 3.04 7.96
CA ASP A 479 3.35 4.22 8.63
C ASP A 479 3.90 3.87 10.02
N GLU A 480 3.10 3.15 10.80
CA GLU A 480 3.47 2.69 12.13
C GLU A 480 4.64 1.71 12.12
N ASP A 481 4.66 0.69 11.25
CA ASP A 481 5.76 -0.27 11.20
C ASP A 481 7.09 0.36 10.75
N LEU A 482 7.04 1.38 9.87
CA LEU A 482 8.23 2.07 9.40
C LEU A 482 8.78 3.08 10.42
N LEU A 483 7.91 3.78 11.14
CA LEU A 483 8.25 4.95 11.97
C LEU A 483 8.09 4.74 13.48
N ALA A 484 7.55 3.60 13.95
CA ALA A 484 7.38 3.36 15.39
C ALA A 484 8.72 3.17 16.12
N ASP A 485 8.73 3.61 17.36
CA ASP A 485 9.87 3.44 18.27
C ASP A 485 10.22 1.95 18.44
N GLY A 486 11.50 1.64 18.28
CA GLY A 486 12.08 0.34 18.63
C GLY A 486 12.28 -0.65 17.48
N THR A 487 11.83 -0.35 16.25
CA THR A 487 12.11 -1.23 15.08
C THR A 487 13.10 -0.54 14.13
N ARG A 488 14.36 -0.97 14.13
CA ARG A 488 15.39 -0.43 13.23
C ARG A 488 15.40 -1.19 11.89
N TYR A 489 15.77 -0.48 10.82
CA TYR A 489 16.06 -1.12 9.53
C TYR A 489 17.55 -1.50 9.45
N GLU A 490 17.86 -2.50 8.63
CA GLU A 490 19.21 -2.82 8.18
C GLU A 490 19.36 -2.43 6.71
N LEU A 491 20.43 -1.73 6.36
CA LEU A 491 20.74 -1.43 4.96
C LEU A 491 21.49 -2.62 4.36
N THR A 492 20.83 -3.38 3.49
CA THR A 492 21.34 -4.66 3.00
C THR A 492 21.22 -4.74 1.47
N ASP A 493 22.24 -5.31 0.83
CA ASP A 493 22.16 -5.68 -0.58
C ASP A 493 21.34 -6.97 -0.72
N THR A 494 20.21 -6.85 -1.40
CA THR A 494 19.26 -7.95 -1.62
C THR A 494 19.61 -8.81 -2.84
N GLY A 495 20.53 -8.36 -3.70
CA GLY A 495 20.75 -8.88 -5.04
C GLY A 495 19.93 -8.15 -6.12
N GLN A 496 18.91 -7.38 -5.73
CA GLN A 496 18.14 -6.48 -6.61
C GLN A 496 18.53 -5.00 -6.42
N GLY A 497 19.47 -4.73 -5.51
CA GLY A 497 19.85 -3.40 -5.08
C GLY A 497 19.99 -3.31 -3.57
N LEU A 498 20.44 -2.14 -3.12
CA LEU A 498 20.58 -1.81 -1.71
C LEU A 498 19.24 -1.33 -1.16
N HIS A 499 18.72 -2.02 -0.15
CA HIS A 499 17.42 -1.71 0.44
C HIS A 499 17.49 -1.60 1.96
N ARG A 500 16.61 -0.77 2.51
CA ARG A 500 16.32 -0.70 3.95
C ARG A 500 15.39 -1.85 4.30
N ILE A 501 15.95 -2.97 4.78
CA ILE A 501 15.19 -4.13 5.25
C ILE A 501 14.69 -3.84 6.67
N GLN A 502 13.39 -3.89 6.90
CA GLN A 502 12.78 -3.61 8.20
C GLN A 502 11.61 -4.56 8.46
N PRO A 503 11.55 -5.21 9.65
CA PRO A 503 10.40 -5.99 10.06
C PRO A 503 9.12 -5.14 10.07
N ALA A 504 8.00 -5.74 9.65
CA ALA A 504 6.69 -5.08 9.67
C ALA A 504 5.62 -5.96 10.33
N PRO A 505 5.68 -6.11 11.67
CA PRO A 505 4.83 -7.03 12.41
C PRO A 505 3.35 -6.65 12.40
N ARG A 506 2.99 -5.36 12.32
CA ARG A 506 1.58 -4.92 12.34
C ARG A 506 0.92 -5.22 10.99
N VAL A 507 1.56 -4.85 9.89
CA VAL A 507 1.11 -5.16 8.53
C VAL A 507 1.09 -6.67 8.33
N SER A 508 2.13 -7.40 8.75
CA SER A 508 2.18 -8.87 8.69
C SER A 508 0.96 -9.49 9.36
N ARG A 509 0.66 -9.10 10.61
CA ARG A 509 -0.49 -9.64 11.35
C ARG A 509 -1.81 -9.32 10.66
N ALA A 510 -1.99 -8.09 10.19
CA ALA A 510 -3.21 -7.69 9.50
C ALA A 510 -3.41 -8.52 8.21
N MET A 511 -2.35 -8.71 7.44
CA MET A 511 -2.37 -9.51 6.22
C MET A 511 -2.68 -10.99 6.47
N HIS A 512 -2.13 -11.60 7.53
CA HIS A 512 -2.48 -12.97 7.91
C HIS A 512 -3.95 -13.10 8.32
N VAL A 513 -4.53 -12.10 9.00
CA VAL A 513 -5.96 -12.08 9.32
C VAL A 513 -6.80 -11.99 8.05
N ILE A 514 -6.45 -11.12 7.10
CA ILE A 514 -7.13 -10.99 5.80
C ILE A 514 -7.05 -12.31 5.02
N LEU A 515 -5.87 -12.91 4.95
CA LEU A 515 -5.63 -14.17 4.26
C LEU A 515 -6.47 -15.30 4.86
N HIS A 516 -6.44 -15.48 6.18
CA HIS A 516 -7.20 -16.53 6.85
C HIS A 516 -8.72 -16.32 6.71
N SER A 517 -9.19 -15.07 6.80
CA SER A 517 -10.61 -14.74 6.53
C SER A 517 -11.01 -15.12 5.10
N THR A 518 -10.16 -14.80 4.13
CA THR A 518 -10.36 -15.14 2.71
C THR A 518 -10.36 -16.65 2.48
N GLN A 519 -9.42 -17.38 3.09
CA GLN A 519 -9.38 -18.85 2.99
C GLN A 519 -10.65 -19.49 3.55
N ARG A 520 -11.23 -18.93 4.61
CA ARG A 520 -12.47 -19.44 5.22
C ARG A 520 -13.72 -19.17 4.38
N SER A 521 -13.69 -18.18 3.49
CA SER A 521 -14.81 -17.86 2.60
C SER A 521 -14.78 -18.63 1.28
N LEU A 522 -13.72 -19.42 1.03
CA LEU A 522 -13.49 -20.17 -0.20
C LEU A 522 -13.45 -21.68 0.07
N ASP A 523 -13.88 -22.47 -0.91
CA ASP A 523 -13.94 -23.94 -0.77
C ASP A 523 -12.56 -24.63 -0.93
N SER A 524 -11.60 -23.96 -1.57
CA SER A 524 -10.27 -24.50 -1.82
C SER A 524 -9.20 -23.42 -1.87
N TRP A 525 -7.96 -23.80 -1.62
CA TRP A 525 -6.79 -22.92 -1.70
C TRP A 525 -5.67 -23.56 -2.53
N VAL A 526 -5.19 -22.87 -3.55
CA VAL A 526 -4.16 -23.33 -4.49
C VAL A 526 -2.90 -22.46 -4.37
N GLY A 527 -1.71 -23.08 -4.33
CA GLY A 527 -0.45 -22.33 -4.22
C GLY A 527 -0.08 -21.96 -2.78
N SER A 528 1.00 -21.20 -2.62
CA SER A 528 1.58 -20.90 -1.32
C SER A 528 0.78 -19.81 -0.58
N SER A 529 0.78 -19.92 0.75
CA SER A 529 0.23 -18.92 1.68
C SER A 529 1.33 -18.02 2.28
N VAL A 530 2.58 -18.18 1.84
CA VAL A 530 3.72 -17.38 2.32
C VAL A 530 3.54 -15.92 1.89
N ILE A 531 3.72 -15.02 2.86
CA ILE A 531 3.74 -13.57 2.69
C ILE A 531 5.16 -13.11 3.01
N HIS A 532 5.84 -12.52 2.03
CA HIS A 532 7.16 -11.93 2.21
C HIS A 532 6.99 -10.50 2.72
N LEU A 533 7.65 -10.18 3.84
CA LEU A 533 7.57 -8.87 4.44
C LEU A 533 8.72 -8.64 5.44
N GLY A 534 9.52 -7.61 5.20
CA GLY A 534 10.71 -7.34 6.02
C GLY A 534 11.87 -8.30 5.71
N ASP A 535 11.94 -8.81 4.49
CA ASP A 535 12.97 -9.76 4.03
C ASP A 535 13.58 -9.35 2.69
N LYS A 536 14.46 -10.17 2.11
CA LYS A 536 15.12 -9.83 0.84
C LYS A 536 14.18 -9.71 -0.36
N ASN A 537 13.01 -10.34 -0.32
CA ASN A 537 12.04 -10.32 -1.43
C ASN A 537 11.11 -9.11 -1.32
N VAL A 538 10.73 -8.75 -0.09
CA VAL A 538 9.93 -7.55 0.21
C VAL A 538 10.59 -6.83 1.39
N PRO A 539 11.52 -5.90 1.12
CA PRO A 539 12.39 -5.30 2.15
C PRO A 539 11.67 -4.66 3.32
N ASN A 540 10.53 -4.01 3.09
CA ASN A 540 9.83 -3.28 4.14
C ASN A 540 8.34 -3.12 3.79
N ALA A 541 7.57 -2.59 4.75
CA ALA A 541 6.13 -2.36 4.59
C ALA A 541 5.77 -1.37 3.47
N LEU A 542 6.68 -0.45 3.10
CA LEU A 542 6.43 0.50 2.02
C LEU A 542 6.39 -0.21 0.66
N MET A 543 7.39 -1.05 0.39
CA MET A 543 7.44 -1.86 -0.83
C MET A 543 6.25 -2.82 -0.94
N PHE A 544 5.83 -3.37 0.21
CA PHE A 544 4.66 -4.23 0.27
C PHE A 544 3.37 -3.50 -0.13
N ILE A 545 3.06 -2.37 0.52
CA ILE A 545 1.77 -1.69 0.32
C ILE A 545 1.66 -1.03 -1.06
N ASP A 546 2.78 -0.54 -1.61
CA ASP A 546 2.81 0.07 -2.94
C ASP A 546 2.44 -0.95 -4.02
N LYS A 547 2.91 -2.21 -3.87
CA LYS A 547 2.56 -3.31 -4.76
C LYS A 547 1.06 -3.53 -4.86
N TYR A 548 0.34 -3.57 -3.74
CA TYR A 548 -1.11 -3.82 -3.75
C TYR A 548 -1.95 -2.61 -4.13
N THR A 549 -1.40 -1.40 -4.01
CA THR A 549 -2.06 -0.17 -4.52
C THR A 549 -2.31 -0.23 -6.03
N GLN A 550 -1.56 -1.07 -6.75
CA GLN A 550 -1.59 -1.14 -8.21
C GLN A 550 -2.70 -2.05 -8.77
N VAL A 551 -3.35 -2.86 -7.92
CA VAL A 551 -4.34 -3.84 -8.39
C VAL A 551 -5.50 -3.17 -9.12
N GLY A 552 -6.11 -2.13 -8.53
CA GLY A 552 -7.22 -1.45 -9.20
C GLY A 552 -6.78 -0.69 -10.46
N HIS A 553 -5.53 -0.23 -10.52
CA HIS A 553 -4.94 0.36 -11.74
C HIS A 553 -4.87 -0.64 -12.89
N ILE A 554 -4.51 -1.88 -12.60
CA ILE A 554 -4.45 -2.97 -13.58
C ILE A 554 -5.86 -3.35 -14.04
N LEU A 555 -6.80 -3.53 -13.11
CA LEU A 555 -8.11 -4.10 -13.43
C LEU A 555 -9.09 -3.08 -14.03
N ARG A 556 -9.05 -1.81 -13.64
CA ARG A 556 -9.98 -0.78 -14.15
C ARG A 556 -10.01 -0.68 -15.67
N PRO A 557 -8.88 -0.56 -16.38
CA PRO A 557 -8.89 -0.46 -17.84
C PRO A 557 -9.43 -1.72 -18.51
N ILE A 558 -9.18 -2.90 -17.94
CA ILE A 558 -9.69 -4.18 -18.43
C ILE A 558 -11.21 -4.23 -18.30
N VAL A 559 -11.73 -3.92 -17.11
CA VAL A 559 -13.18 -3.84 -16.84
C VAL A 559 -13.84 -2.85 -17.78
N LYS A 560 -13.28 -1.63 -17.91
CA LYS A 560 -13.79 -0.60 -18.82
C LYS A 560 -13.84 -1.09 -20.26
N ALA A 561 -12.77 -1.73 -20.75
CA ALA A 561 -12.73 -2.28 -22.10
C ALA A 561 -13.82 -3.34 -22.30
N ILE A 562 -13.94 -4.31 -21.38
CA ILE A 562 -14.94 -5.38 -21.44
C ILE A 562 -16.37 -4.82 -21.45
N ASP A 563 -16.68 -3.89 -20.54
CA ASP A 563 -18.03 -3.35 -20.39
C ASP A 563 -18.43 -2.45 -21.57
N SER A 564 -17.46 -1.84 -22.26
CA SER A 564 -17.71 -0.94 -23.38
C SER A 564 -17.88 -1.66 -24.73
N ILE A 565 -17.48 -2.93 -24.87
CA ILE A 565 -17.48 -3.66 -26.15
C ILE A 565 -18.85 -3.64 -26.83
N GLU A 566 -19.92 -3.92 -26.10
CA GLU A 566 -21.29 -3.99 -26.67
C GLU A 566 -21.75 -2.61 -27.16
N SER A 567 -21.63 -1.59 -26.32
CA SER A 567 -22.03 -0.21 -26.66
C SER A 567 -21.26 0.34 -27.86
N ILE A 568 -19.97 0.00 -27.98
CA ILE A 568 -19.16 0.44 -29.13
C ILE A 568 -19.55 -0.29 -30.41
N CYS A 569 -19.86 -1.59 -30.34
CA CYS A 569 -20.38 -2.32 -31.50
C CYS A 569 -21.74 -1.76 -31.95
N GLU A 570 -22.62 -1.41 -31.01
CA GLU A 570 -23.92 -0.81 -31.32
C GLU A 570 -23.80 0.59 -31.94
N SER A 571 -22.82 1.38 -31.51
CA SER A 571 -22.62 2.74 -32.00
C SER A 571 -21.92 2.82 -33.36
N SER A 572 -21.20 1.78 -33.80
CA SER A 572 -20.47 1.79 -35.07
C SER A 572 -20.52 0.45 -35.81
N LYS A 573 -21.18 0.45 -36.98
CA LYS A 573 -21.24 -0.72 -37.88
C LYS A 573 -19.87 -1.19 -38.36
N ALA A 574 -18.91 -0.27 -38.52
CA ALA A 574 -17.56 -0.62 -38.95
C ALA A 574 -16.83 -1.41 -37.85
N ILE A 575 -16.98 -1.00 -36.58
CA ILE A 575 -16.38 -1.70 -35.44
C ILE A 575 -17.08 -3.04 -35.23
N GLN A 576 -18.41 -3.07 -35.34
CA GLN A 576 -19.17 -4.32 -35.29
C GLN A 576 -18.68 -5.32 -36.34
N GLY A 577 -18.55 -4.90 -37.61
CA GLY A 577 -18.05 -5.77 -38.69
C GLY A 577 -16.62 -6.27 -38.45
N TYR A 578 -15.74 -5.43 -37.90
CA TYR A 578 -14.40 -5.84 -37.48
C TYR A 578 -14.46 -6.90 -36.37
N VAL A 579 -15.24 -6.67 -35.32
CA VAL A 579 -15.39 -7.59 -34.18
C VAL A 579 -15.99 -8.93 -34.62
N ASP A 580 -17.01 -8.90 -35.47
CA ASP A 580 -17.66 -10.09 -36.00
C ASP A 580 -16.71 -10.92 -36.88
N THR A 581 -15.95 -10.25 -37.77
CA THR A 581 -15.04 -10.93 -38.71
C THR A 581 -13.79 -11.48 -38.01
N THR A 582 -13.19 -10.71 -37.10
CA THR A 582 -11.91 -11.06 -36.47
C THR A 582 -12.09 -11.98 -35.26
N PHE A 583 -13.13 -11.75 -34.44
CA PHE A 583 -13.28 -12.43 -33.16
C PHE A 583 -14.54 -13.31 -33.08
N GLY A 584 -15.40 -13.31 -34.10
CA GLY A 584 -16.66 -14.06 -34.07
C GLY A 584 -17.74 -13.41 -33.20
N GLY A 585 -17.65 -12.09 -32.99
CA GLY A 585 -18.65 -11.28 -32.33
C GLY A 585 -18.31 -10.87 -30.89
N ALA A 586 -19.04 -9.89 -30.38
CA ALA A 586 -18.80 -9.28 -29.07
C ALA A 586 -18.75 -10.30 -27.91
N PRO A 587 -19.64 -11.30 -27.81
CA PRO A 587 -19.58 -12.29 -26.72
C PRO A 587 -18.30 -13.16 -26.76
N LYS A 588 -17.82 -13.52 -27.96
CA LYS A 588 -16.61 -14.32 -28.12
C LYS A 588 -15.37 -13.48 -27.81
N LEU A 589 -15.30 -12.23 -28.29
CA LEU A 589 -14.24 -11.29 -27.95
C LEU A 589 -14.10 -11.07 -26.44
N LYS A 590 -15.21 -10.83 -25.71
CA LYS A 590 -15.20 -10.69 -24.24
C LYS A 590 -14.56 -11.90 -23.58
N ARG A 591 -14.97 -13.11 -23.97
CA ARG A 591 -14.42 -14.36 -23.42
C ARG A 591 -12.95 -14.55 -23.78
N THR A 592 -12.54 -14.20 -25.00
CA THR A 592 -11.13 -14.30 -25.42
C THR A 592 -10.22 -13.41 -24.57
N ILE A 593 -10.60 -12.15 -24.35
CA ILE A 593 -9.84 -11.23 -23.48
C ILE A 593 -9.77 -11.76 -22.05
N LEU A 594 -10.92 -12.21 -21.50
CA LEU A 594 -10.97 -12.73 -20.13
C LEU A 594 -10.15 -14.02 -19.97
N ALA A 595 -10.22 -14.95 -20.93
CA ALA A 595 -9.47 -16.21 -20.87
C ALA A 595 -7.96 -15.98 -21.01
N ASP A 596 -7.54 -15.01 -21.82
CA ASP A 596 -6.13 -14.60 -21.91
C ASP A 596 -5.64 -14.02 -20.58
N PHE A 597 -6.38 -13.06 -20.02
CA PHE A 597 -6.05 -12.45 -18.73
C PHE A 597 -6.02 -13.48 -17.60
N PHE A 598 -7.06 -14.30 -17.42
CA PHE A 598 -7.13 -15.28 -16.33
C PHE A 598 -6.12 -16.42 -16.45
N ARG A 599 -5.52 -16.63 -17.63
CA ARG A 599 -4.38 -17.54 -17.78
C ARG A 599 -3.08 -16.82 -17.45
N GLU A 600 -2.72 -15.82 -18.26
CA GLU A 600 -1.37 -15.25 -18.26
C GLU A 600 -1.12 -14.22 -17.15
N ALA A 601 -2.15 -13.55 -16.63
CA ALA A 601 -1.97 -12.68 -15.46
C ALA A 601 -1.80 -13.48 -14.15
N PHE A 602 -1.92 -14.81 -14.20
CA PHE A 602 -1.90 -15.72 -13.04
C PHE A 602 -1.12 -17.01 -13.33
N ASP A 603 -0.09 -16.95 -14.18
CA ASP A 603 0.67 -18.12 -14.64
C ASP A 603 2.08 -18.27 -14.01
N GLY A 604 2.44 -17.37 -13.09
CA GLY A 604 3.76 -17.32 -12.45
C GLY A 604 4.86 -16.68 -13.30
N SER A 605 4.53 -16.11 -14.47
CA SER A 605 5.45 -15.33 -15.29
C SER A 605 5.88 -14.03 -14.60
N GLY A 606 7.02 -13.47 -15.03
CA GLY A 606 7.59 -12.23 -14.50
C GLY A 606 8.50 -12.37 -13.27
N ALA A 607 8.60 -13.54 -12.63
CA ALA A 607 9.56 -13.77 -11.54
C ALA A 607 11.00 -13.95 -12.07
N ASP A 608 12.03 -13.72 -11.26
CA ASP A 608 13.43 -13.83 -11.72
C ASP A 608 13.91 -15.28 -11.88
N ASN A 609 13.37 -16.22 -11.10
CA ASN A 609 13.76 -17.62 -11.14
C ASN A 609 12.56 -18.59 -11.01
N PHE A 610 12.77 -19.87 -11.35
CA PHE A 610 11.72 -20.90 -11.29
C PHE A 610 11.30 -21.27 -9.86
N PHE A 611 12.14 -21.02 -8.87
CA PHE A 611 11.85 -21.34 -7.46
C PHE A 611 10.91 -20.32 -6.82
N GLU A 612 10.94 -19.07 -7.28
CA GLU A 612 10.07 -17.96 -6.88
C GLU A 612 8.87 -17.77 -7.81
N ALA A 613 8.50 -18.79 -8.60
CA ALA A 613 7.52 -18.74 -9.69
C ALA A 613 6.06 -18.41 -9.26
N GLY A 614 5.85 -17.20 -8.75
CA GLY A 614 4.56 -16.54 -8.57
C GLY A 614 3.56 -17.19 -7.61
N SER A 615 3.95 -18.24 -6.88
CA SER A 615 3.01 -19.03 -6.07
C SER A 615 2.74 -18.45 -4.68
N CYS A 616 3.69 -17.69 -4.13
CA CYS A 616 3.50 -16.94 -2.88
C CYS A 616 2.49 -15.81 -3.09
N ILE A 617 1.96 -15.27 -1.98
CA ILE A 617 0.92 -14.23 -2.02
C ILE A 617 1.38 -13.04 -2.84
N ASP A 618 2.61 -12.58 -2.60
CA ASP A 618 3.21 -11.46 -3.30
C ASP A 618 3.53 -11.79 -4.76
N GLY A 619 3.95 -13.03 -5.04
CA GLY A 619 4.29 -13.47 -6.39
C GLY A 619 3.10 -13.44 -7.37
N ARG A 620 1.86 -13.52 -6.87
CA ARG A 620 0.65 -13.52 -7.69
C ARG A 620 0.47 -12.26 -8.53
N LEU A 621 0.90 -11.10 -8.02
CA LEU A 621 0.74 -9.85 -8.75
C LEU A 621 1.80 -9.67 -9.84
N THR A 622 2.95 -10.34 -9.73
CA THR A 622 4.05 -10.24 -10.68
C THR A 622 3.63 -10.67 -12.09
N SER A 623 2.81 -11.72 -12.21
CA SER A 623 2.29 -12.17 -13.51
C SER A 623 1.29 -11.19 -14.11
N ALA A 624 0.47 -10.53 -13.30
CA ALA A 624 -0.45 -9.49 -13.78
C ALA A 624 0.31 -8.29 -14.37
N TRP A 625 1.43 -7.89 -13.74
CA TRP A 625 2.33 -6.90 -14.28
C TRP A 625 2.96 -7.31 -15.60
N ASN A 626 3.43 -8.55 -15.69
CA ASN A 626 3.97 -9.10 -16.92
C ASN A 626 2.92 -9.15 -18.04
N TRP A 627 1.66 -9.43 -17.71
CA TRP A 627 0.57 -9.33 -18.69
C TRP A 627 0.36 -7.89 -19.18
N CYS A 628 0.36 -6.92 -18.26
CA CYS A 628 0.23 -5.50 -18.61
C CYS A 628 1.33 -5.02 -19.55
N SER A 629 2.60 -5.39 -19.29
CA SER A 629 3.73 -5.02 -20.14
C SER A 629 3.65 -5.63 -21.54
N ASN A 630 2.97 -6.78 -21.68
CA ASN A 630 2.80 -7.49 -22.95
C ASN A 630 1.45 -7.21 -23.64
N LEU A 631 0.56 -6.40 -23.06
CA LEU A 631 -0.78 -6.13 -23.62
C LEU A 631 -0.70 -5.63 -25.08
N HIS A 632 0.27 -4.79 -25.42
CA HIS A 632 0.45 -4.24 -26.77
C HIS A 632 0.72 -5.32 -27.85
N LYS A 633 1.18 -6.51 -27.44
CA LYS A 633 1.43 -7.66 -28.33
C LYS A 633 0.17 -8.51 -28.57
N LYS A 634 -0.90 -8.28 -27.82
CA LYS A 634 -2.13 -9.07 -27.89
C LYS A 634 -2.98 -8.66 -29.08
N GLN A 635 -3.60 -9.63 -29.76
CA GLN A 635 -4.45 -9.40 -30.94
C GLN A 635 -5.64 -8.47 -30.66
N PHE A 636 -6.13 -8.45 -29.43
CA PHE A 636 -7.24 -7.61 -28.99
C PHE A 636 -6.79 -6.24 -28.47
N PHE A 637 -5.51 -5.89 -28.52
CA PHE A 637 -5.02 -4.56 -28.12
C PHE A 637 -5.73 -3.38 -28.84
N PRO A 638 -6.07 -3.47 -30.15
CA PRO A 638 -6.84 -2.41 -30.82
C PRO A 638 -8.19 -2.12 -30.13
N ILE A 639 -8.83 -3.14 -29.54
CA ILE A 639 -10.09 -2.96 -28.79
C ILE A 639 -9.87 -2.11 -27.53
N PHE A 640 -8.75 -2.31 -26.83
CA PHE A 640 -8.37 -1.46 -25.70
C PHE A 640 -8.21 0.00 -26.18
N LYS A 641 -7.52 0.25 -27.29
CA LYS A 641 -7.37 1.61 -27.83
C LYS A 641 -8.71 2.25 -28.19
N ILE A 642 -9.61 1.51 -28.84
CA ILE A 642 -10.95 1.98 -29.24
C ILE A 642 -11.82 2.30 -28.00
N THR A 643 -11.66 1.54 -26.91
CA THR A 643 -12.37 1.77 -25.63
C THR A 643 -11.76 2.89 -24.78
N GLY A 644 -10.76 3.61 -25.32
CA GLY A 644 -10.13 4.76 -24.68
C GLY A 644 -8.96 4.42 -23.76
N PHE A 645 -8.31 3.28 -23.95
CA PHE A 645 -7.09 2.92 -23.23
C PHE A 645 -5.90 3.79 -23.68
N VAL A 646 -5.33 4.53 -22.71
CA VAL A 646 -4.13 5.35 -22.90
C VAL A 646 -2.88 4.71 -22.30
N GLY A 647 -3.04 3.84 -21.30
CA GLY A 647 -1.98 3.17 -20.55
C GLY A 647 -2.51 2.73 -19.18
N PHE A 648 -1.78 1.87 -18.47
CA PHE A 648 -2.12 1.48 -17.09
C PHE A 648 -1.79 2.58 -16.08
N ASP A 649 -0.88 3.48 -16.43
CA ASP A 649 -0.56 4.69 -15.67
C ASP A 649 -1.46 5.90 -15.97
N GLY A 650 -2.42 5.77 -16.89
CA GLY A 650 -3.29 6.87 -17.33
C GLY A 650 -2.58 7.85 -18.27
N LYS A 651 -2.96 9.14 -18.23
CA LYS A 651 -2.31 10.24 -18.99
C LYS A 651 -0.97 10.71 -18.37
N PHE A 652 -0.44 9.99 -17.37
CA PHE A 652 0.83 10.29 -16.71
C PHE A 652 2.02 9.56 -17.37
N GLY A 653 1.85 9.13 -18.63
CA GLY A 653 2.91 8.60 -19.48
C GLY A 653 3.22 9.55 -20.62
#